data_AF-A0A0W1AHV3-F1
#
_entry.id   AF-A0A0W1AHV3-F1
#
_cell.length_a   1.000
_cell.length_b   1.000
_cell.length_c   1.000
_cell.angle_alpha   90.00
_cell.angle_beta   90.00
_cell.angle_gamma   90.00
#
_symmetry.space_group_name_H-M   'P 1'
#
loop_
_entity.id
_entity.type
_entity.pdbx_description
1 polymer ?
#
loop_
_entity_poly.entity_id
_entity_poly.type
_entity_poly.pdbx_seq_one_letter_code
_entity_poly.pdbx_strand_id
1 'polypeptide(L)'
;MVSSYNINAITLAKPLLTGHEVYPDALYTPPDGAQKPFKLIFKKNKHGNPQFSRLEIAFSALASLFMLKNSTPRAKLVLDDSERIVGLGIEHLCYVVENNAGLGRRFYFLDPSGSLSQLRKTSVQSAVQIPLYFLDKLPSTFFQSLVTAHQSGTLSIDFASLASIFASSFTLEEDDLHKGNFGFYLVEDGGKPRVVFFKIDHDLMFADSIMSFYETRLSHYCNSDNAFNITARDLLNFPYIRDSANSYWPTKPSLFPNPWNSKEYRYEPEVASFAQLRHLPEFKKAKWLSFYKHILLTDELIKTSLTQCLDEHKAIDKAQIAQITQAAVARQAQLRAVLFSIKEFRLFLLNVTADEKKRLLDDIIPKDEKIAPRFIENIENTLKTHQDLCHSVDGIDDGDTPLHIAIKLGDYRYEETLQKFGHLINEKNNQGKTPLDCALDKVQQVAADSDDVRQDIRFTMRHLLEHGAIKSKAFQHFNRCEKVEDYKYLTSYLDRVIQAASYQQFKDILCDIGEDHRFCLKSQKNLAIACVSRYLKSNRDNPELKKILVQLKHDINGHSTPLECAGLFYIRQLRSRLWIVRKIRGLMGWTTTQGEINALIDREHERLKPEIREYFSFFTQTQLPLLQGEFTHSILHIPQSFRISV
;
A
#
# COMPACT_ATOMS: atom_id res chain seq x y z
N MET A 1 -8.02 15.55 16.91
CA MET A 1 -8.68 16.22 15.78
C MET A 1 -7.61 16.48 14.72
N VAL A 2 -7.78 15.93 13.52
CA VAL A 2 -6.82 16.10 12.42
C VAL A 2 -6.83 17.56 11.96
N SER A 3 -5.66 18.17 11.81
CA SER A 3 -5.58 19.58 11.38
C SER A 3 -5.91 19.74 9.89
N SER A 4 -6.68 20.76 9.55
CA SER A 4 -7.06 21.14 8.18
C SER A 4 -6.76 22.62 7.92
N TYR A 5 -6.83 23.04 6.66
CA TYR A 5 -6.85 24.45 6.27
C TYR A 5 -8.28 24.88 5.98
N ASN A 6 -8.65 26.11 6.35
CA ASN A 6 -9.90 26.72 5.88
C ASN A 6 -9.64 27.45 4.55
N ILE A 7 -10.52 27.26 3.56
CA ILE A 7 -10.40 27.89 2.24
C ILE A 7 -10.36 29.42 2.29
N ASN A 8 -11.07 30.04 3.22
CA ASN A 8 -11.13 31.50 3.39
C ASN A 8 -9.80 32.08 3.90
N ALA A 9 -8.95 31.25 4.49
CA ALA A 9 -7.59 31.62 4.88
C ALA A 9 -6.57 31.46 3.74
N ILE A 10 -6.99 30.98 2.56
CA ILE A 10 -6.13 30.79 1.39
C ILE A 10 -6.41 31.88 0.36
N THR A 11 -5.41 32.71 0.09
CA THR A 11 -5.43 33.63 -1.06
C THR A 11 -5.02 32.88 -2.32
N LEU A 12 -5.92 32.79 -3.28
CA LEU A 12 -5.70 32.11 -4.55
C LEU A 12 -4.93 33.01 -5.52
N ALA A 13 -3.91 32.42 -6.16
CA ALA A 13 -3.17 33.06 -7.26
C ALA A 13 -3.72 32.62 -8.63
N LYS A 14 -2.94 32.78 -9.69
CA LYS A 14 -3.32 32.32 -11.03
C LYS A 14 -3.46 30.79 -11.05
N PRO A 15 -4.59 30.24 -11.53
CA PRO A 15 -4.75 28.80 -11.64
C PRO A 15 -3.94 28.22 -12.81
N LEU A 16 -3.56 26.95 -12.66
CA LEU A 16 -2.99 26.09 -13.68
C LEU A 16 -3.90 24.87 -13.85
N LEU A 17 -4.28 24.56 -15.09
CA LEU A 17 -5.10 23.39 -15.43
C LEU A 17 -4.18 22.24 -15.85
N THR A 18 -3.96 21.27 -14.96
CA THR A 18 -3.13 20.08 -15.20
C THR A 18 -3.91 18.80 -14.95
N GLY A 19 -5.00 18.59 -15.69
CA GLY A 19 -5.94 17.47 -15.45
C GLY A 19 -6.88 17.68 -14.26
N HIS A 20 -6.52 18.54 -13.31
CA HIS A 20 -7.40 19.20 -12.35
C HIS A 20 -6.86 20.61 -12.06
N GLU A 21 -7.66 21.44 -11.37
CA GLU A 21 -7.36 22.86 -11.14
C GLU A 21 -6.42 23.04 -9.94
N VAL A 22 -5.24 23.60 -10.18
CA VAL A 22 -4.16 23.77 -9.20
C VAL A 22 -3.74 25.23 -9.10
N TYR A 23 -3.45 25.70 -7.90
CA TYR A 23 -2.98 27.05 -7.58
C TYR A 23 -1.58 26.94 -6.96
N PRO A 24 -0.50 26.98 -7.78
CA PRO A 24 0.87 26.70 -7.31
C PRO A 24 1.47 27.82 -6.44
N ASP A 25 0.94 29.04 -6.55
CA ASP A 25 1.42 30.22 -5.84
C ASP A 25 0.39 30.75 -4.84
N ALA A 26 -0.45 29.88 -4.28
CA ALA A 26 -1.39 30.28 -3.23
C ALA A 26 -0.65 30.69 -1.95
N LEU A 27 -1.32 31.51 -1.13
CA LEU A 27 -0.78 31.98 0.15
C LEU A 27 -1.76 31.61 1.26
N TYR A 28 -1.29 30.89 2.28
CA TYR A 28 -2.09 30.63 3.48
C TYR A 28 -1.79 31.68 4.54
N THR A 29 -2.85 32.29 5.09
CA THR A 29 -2.79 33.26 6.19
C THR A 29 -3.46 32.65 7.41
N PRO A 30 -2.68 32.17 8.41
CA PRO A 30 -3.22 31.59 9.63
C PRO A 30 -4.19 32.55 10.34
N PRO A 31 -5.42 32.10 10.69
CA PRO A 31 -6.45 32.96 11.24
C PRO A 31 -6.15 33.46 12.67
N ASP A 32 -5.30 32.73 13.40
CA ASP A 32 -4.88 33.04 14.77
C ASP A 32 -3.77 34.09 14.86
N GLY A 33 -3.19 34.51 13.72
CA GLY A 33 -2.07 35.45 13.66
C GLY A 33 -0.77 34.95 14.30
N ALA A 34 -0.74 33.70 14.79
CA ALA A 34 0.41 33.13 15.49
C ALA A 34 1.56 32.79 14.55
N GLN A 35 1.27 32.56 13.27
CA GLN A 35 2.23 32.29 12.21
C GLN A 35 2.09 33.31 11.08
N LYS A 36 3.23 33.71 10.51
CA LYS A 36 3.27 34.57 9.32
C LYS A 36 2.66 33.83 8.11
N PRO A 37 2.05 34.55 7.16
CA PRO A 37 1.59 33.93 5.92
C PRO A 37 2.72 33.18 5.21
N PHE A 38 2.41 32.01 4.65
CA PHE A 38 3.38 31.16 3.97
C PHE A 38 2.86 30.61 2.65
N LYS A 39 3.78 30.24 1.77
CA LYS A 39 3.48 29.78 0.42
C LYS A 39 2.86 28.37 0.45
N LEU A 40 1.73 28.22 -0.22
CA LEU A 40 0.95 26.99 -0.29
C LEU A 40 0.66 26.65 -1.75
N ILE A 41 0.67 25.36 -2.08
CA ILE A 41 0.10 24.85 -3.33
C ILE A 41 -1.30 24.34 -2.99
N PHE A 42 -2.33 24.94 -3.57
CA PHE A 42 -3.70 24.47 -3.39
C PHE A 42 -4.17 23.68 -4.61
N LYS A 43 -4.53 22.41 -4.42
CA LYS A 43 -5.15 21.56 -5.44
C LYS A 43 -6.63 21.40 -5.11
N LYS A 44 -7.54 21.78 -6.02
CA LYS A 44 -8.97 21.47 -5.87
C LYS A 44 -9.23 19.98 -6.04
N ASN A 45 -10.34 19.50 -5.50
CA ASN A 45 -10.79 18.12 -5.69
C ASN A 45 -10.75 17.70 -7.17
N LYS A 46 -9.95 16.67 -7.49
CA LYS A 46 -9.88 16.08 -8.83
C LYS A 46 -11.27 15.58 -9.24
N HIS A 47 -11.76 16.02 -10.39
CA HIS A 47 -13.12 15.74 -10.88
C HIS A 47 -14.26 16.13 -9.90
N GLY A 48 -14.01 17.04 -8.96
CA GLY A 48 -14.98 17.38 -7.90
C GLY A 48 -15.18 16.31 -6.83
N ASN A 49 -14.37 15.23 -6.83
CA ASN A 49 -14.51 14.13 -5.89
C ASN A 49 -13.48 14.26 -4.73
N PRO A 50 -13.92 14.46 -3.48
CA PRO A 50 -13.04 14.64 -2.32
C PRO A 50 -12.23 13.39 -1.97
N GLN A 51 -12.62 12.21 -2.47
CA GLN A 51 -11.89 10.97 -2.22
C GLN A 51 -10.47 11.01 -2.80
N PHE A 52 -10.25 11.69 -3.93
CA PHE A 52 -8.91 11.85 -4.49
C PHE A 52 -8.01 12.67 -3.56
N SER A 53 -8.54 13.75 -2.98
CA SER A 53 -7.78 14.56 -2.02
C SER A 53 -7.48 13.78 -0.74
N ARG A 54 -8.42 12.96 -0.25
CA ARG A 54 -8.19 12.07 0.90
C ARG A 54 -7.13 11.00 0.60
N LEU A 55 -7.12 10.44 -0.61
CA LEU A 55 -6.10 9.47 -1.03
C LEU A 55 -4.73 10.13 -1.19
N GLU A 56 -4.64 11.28 -1.85
CA GLU A 56 -3.36 11.96 -2.10
C GLU A 56 -2.66 12.40 -0.81
N ILE A 57 -3.39 12.92 0.19
CA ILE A 57 -2.77 13.24 1.50
C ILE A 57 -2.30 11.98 2.22
N ALA A 58 -3.05 10.87 2.13
CA ALA A 58 -2.72 9.63 2.81
C ALA A 58 -1.51 8.95 2.16
N PHE A 59 -1.45 8.97 0.82
CA PHE A 59 -0.29 8.52 0.06
C PHE A 59 0.92 9.41 0.31
N SER A 60 0.75 10.73 0.41
CA SER A 60 1.84 11.65 0.76
C SER A 60 2.37 11.42 2.17
N ALA A 61 1.49 11.19 3.15
CA ALA A 61 1.87 10.82 4.51
C ALA A 61 2.64 9.50 4.51
N LEU A 62 2.14 8.48 3.81
CA LEU A 62 2.85 7.20 3.69
C LEU A 62 4.21 7.36 2.99
N ALA A 63 4.25 8.10 1.88
CA ALA A 63 5.49 8.36 1.15
C ALA A 63 6.54 9.04 2.03
N SER A 64 6.14 9.89 2.96
CA SER A 64 7.04 10.54 3.92
C SER A 64 7.76 9.54 4.84
N LEU A 65 7.13 8.40 5.13
CA LEU A 65 7.69 7.34 5.96
C LEU A 65 8.66 6.46 5.15
N PHE A 66 8.36 6.21 3.88
CA PHE A 66 9.19 5.39 2.98
C PHE A 66 10.40 6.17 2.44
N MET A 67 10.24 7.47 2.16
CA MET A 67 11.34 8.30 1.69
C MET A 67 12.26 8.77 2.82
N LEU A 68 13.40 9.39 2.50
CA LEU A 68 14.29 9.99 3.50
C LEU A 68 13.54 10.96 4.41
N LYS A 69 13.94 11.02 5.67
CA LYS A 69 13.30 11.88 6.66
C LYS A 69 13.29 13.34 6.19
N ASN A 70 12.17 14.03 6.41
CA ASN A 70 11.93 15.40 5.98
C ASN A 70 12.12 15.61 4.46
N SER A 71 11.79 14.65 3.59
CA SER A 71 11.89 14.84 2.12
C SER A 71 10.58 15.21 1.44
N THR A 72 9.45 15.05 2.12
CA THR A 72 8.10 15.35 1.62
C THR A 72 7.53 16.61 2.24
N PRO A 73 6.82 17.45 1.46
CA PRO A 73 6.08 18.57 2.01
C PRO A 73 4.89 18.08 2.85
N ARG A 74 4.51 18.88 3.85
CA ARG A 74 3.29 18.63 4.62
C ARG A 74 2.08 18.96 3.76
N ALA A 75 1.05 18.12 3.87
CA ALA A 75 -0.21 18.31 3.17
C ALA A 75 -1.38 18.16 4.14
N LYS A 76 -2.44 18.95 3.92
CA LYS A 76 -3.68 18.89 4.71
C LYS A 76 -4.89 19.04 3.81
N LEU A 77 -6.02 18.52 4.26
CA LEU A 77 -7.32 18.80 3.63
C LEU A 77 -7.65 20.28 3.75
N VAL A 78 -8.28 20.81 2.71
CA VAL A 78 -8.85 22.15 2.70
C VAL A 78 -10.36 22.02 2.80
N LEU A 79 -10.94 22.67 3.81
CA LEU A 79 -12.37 22.64 4.11
C LEU A 79 -13.01 24.00 3.81
N ASP A 80 -14.28 23.98 3.41
CA ASP A 80 -15.14 25.16 3.44
C ASP A 80 -15.77 25.36 4.83
N ASP A 81 -16.55 26.44 4.99
CA ASP A 81 -17.21 26.76 6.26
C ASP A 81 -18.30 25.75 6.67
N SER A 82 -18.69 24.84 5.77
CA SER A 82 -19.60 23.73 6.01
C SER A 82 -18.87 22.42 6.30
N GLU A 83 -17.56 22.48 6.58
CA GLU A 83 -16.67 21.33 6.79
C GLU A 83 -16.58 20.36 5.59
N ARG A 84 -16.94 20.80 4.39
CA ARG A 84 -16.82 19.98 3.18
C ARG A 84 -15.41 20.11 2.63
N ILE A 85 -14.85 18.97 2.22
CA ILE A 85 -13.53 18.91 1.57
C ILE A 85 -13.65 19.53 0.18
N VAL A 86 -12.96 20.65 -0.05
CA VAL A 86 -12.89 21.33 -1.36
C VAL A 86 -11.59 21.05 -2.12
N GLY A 87 -10.60 20.49 -1.43
CA GLY A 87 -9.32 20.12 -2.01
C GLY A 87 -8.29 19.79 -0.94
N LEU A 88 -7.03 19.98 -1.28
CA LEU A 88 -5.90 19.82 -0.37
C LEU A 88 -4.87 20.93 -0.57
N GLY A 89 -4.19 21.29 0.50
CA GLY A 89 -3.12 22.28 0.53
C GLY A 89 -1.80 21.59 0.85
N ILE A 90 -0.77 21.87 0.06
CA ILE A 90 0.59 21.33 0.22
C ILE A 90 1.51 22.49 0.51
N GLU A 91 2.26 22.42 1.61
CA GLU A 91 3.31 23.41 1.91
C GLU A 91 4.35 23.42 0.78
N HIS A 92 4.82 24.60 0.39
CA HIS A 92 5.79 24.69 -0.69
C HIS A 92 7.09 23.94 -0.33
N LEU A 93 7.63 23.19 -1.29
CA LEU A 93 8.78 22.31 -1.06
C LEU A 93 10.03 23.06 -0.55
N CYS A 94 10.14 24.36 -0.79
CA CYS A 94 11.25 25.16 -0.28
C CYS A 94 11.41 25.06 1.25
N TYR A 95 10.32 24.91 2.01
CA TYR A 95 10.39 24.75 3.47
C TYR A 95 10.98 23.39 3.87
N VAL A 96 10.76 22.36 3.05
CA VAL A 96 11.40 21.05 3.19
C VAL A 96 12.90 21.17 2.97
N VAL A 97 13.31 21.90 1.92
CA VAL A 97 14.73 22.13 1.63
C VAL A 97 15.39 22.97 2.72
N GLU A 98 14.72 24.01 3.23
CA GLU A 98 15.20 24.79 4.38
C GLU A 98 15.43 23.91 5.61
N ASN A 99 14.48 23.02 5.94
CA ASN A 99 14.61 22.11 7.09
C ASN A 99 15.79 21.12 6.95
N ASN A 100 16.17 20.76 5.73
CA ASN A 100 17.24 19.80 5.47
C ASN A 100 18.62 20.45 5.32
N ALA A 101 18.71 21.52 4.53
CA ALA A 101 19.96 22.16 4.17
C ALA A 101 20.30 23.35 5.08
N GLY A 102 19.28 23.98 5.68
CA GLY A 102 19.38 25.26 6.35
C GLY A 102 19.63 26.43 5.39
N LEU A 103 19.35 27.65 5.85
CA LEU A 103 19.68 28.87 5.10
C LEU A 103 21.14 29.32 5.28
N GLY A 104 21.87 28.74 6.24
CA GLY A 104 23.28 29.06 6.49
C GLY A 104 24.24 28.57 5.40
N ARG A 105 23.81 27.61 4.57
CA ARG A 105 24.59 27.12 3.43
C ARG A 105 24.34 27.98 2.19
N ARG A 106 25.31 28.00 1.28
CA ARG A 106 25.15 28.65 -0.03
C ARG A 106 24.49 27.69 -1.01
N PHE A 107 23.64 28.23 -1.88
CA PHE A 107 22.97 27.50 -2.95
C PHE A 107 23.60 27.84 -4.30
N TYR A 108 23.47 26.93 -5.27
CA TYR A 108 23.92 27.19 -6.64
C TYR A 108 22.73 27.32 -7.57
N PHE A 109 22.83 28.30 -8.46
CA PHE A 109 21.84 28.60 -9.48
C PHE A 109 22.38 28.14 -10.83
N LEU A 110 21.56 27.41 -11.58
CA LEU A 110 21.78 27.17 -13.00
C LEU A 110 21.72 28.49 -13.77
N ASP A 111 22.46 28.54 -14.87
CA ASP A 111 22.30 29.62 -15.84
C ASP A 111 20.91 29.58 -16.51
N PRO A 112 20.48 30.64 -17.20
CA PRO A 112 19.18 30.68 -17.87
C PRO A 112 18.98 29.58 -18.94
N SER A 113 20.07 28.98 -19.44
CA SER A 113 20.01 27.87 -20.40
C SER A 113 19.79 26.51 -19.72
N GLY A 114 19.84 26.44 -18.39
CA GLY A 114 19.75 25.21 -17.63
C GLY A 114 21.02 24.36 -17.70
N SER A 115 22.19 24.97 -17.95
CA SER A 115 23.47 24.28 -18.06
C SER A 115 24.24 24.26 -16.73
N LEU A 116 25.09 23.24 -16.57
CA LEU A 116 26.00 23.07 -15.43
C LEU A 116 27.32 23.84 -15.60
N SER A 117 27.58 24.43 -16.76
CA SER A 117 28.86 25.07 -17.10
C SER A 117 29.19 26.29 -16.25
N GLN A 118 28.17 27.04 -15.81
CA GLN A 118 28.34 28.28 -15.04
C GLN A 118 27.36 28.33 -13.87
N LEU A 119 27.69 27.65 -12.79
CA LEU A 119 26.91 27.69 -11.56
C LEU A 119 27.16 28.97 -10.77
N ARG A 120 26.13 29.78 -10.55
CA ARG A 120 26.23 30.97 -9.68
C ARG A 120 25.98 30.57 -8.23
N LYS A 121 27.00 30.73 -7.38
CA LYS A 121 26.91 30.48 -5.94
C LYS A 121 26.31 31.71 -5.23
N THR A 122 25.26 31.53 -4.43
CA THR A 122 24.55 32.64 -3.77
C THR A 122 23.99 32.21 -2.41
N SER A 123 24.06 33.10 -1.42
CA SER A 123 23.36 32.93 -0.14
C SER A 123 21.90 33.38 -0.28
N VAL A 124 20.98 32.63 0.28
CA VAL A 124 19.54 32.97 0.31
C VAL A 124 19.14 33.47 1.69
N GLN A 125 18.21 34.42 1.77
CA GLN A 125 17.72 34.99 3.04
C GLN A 125 16.43 34.33 3.52
N SER A 126 15.72 33.59 2.65
CA SER A 126 14.48 32.90 2.99
C SER A 126 14.30 31.66 2.12
N ALA A 127 13.50 30.70 2.60
CA ALA A 127 13.23 29.45 1.88
C ALA A 127 12.71 29.68 0.45
N VAL A 128 11.82 30.64 0.26
CA VAL A 128 11.20 30.92 -1.05
C VAL A 128 12.19 31.37 -2.12
N GLN A 129 13.42 31.75 -1.74
CA GLN A 129 14.50 32.11 -2.67
C GLN A 129 15.35 30.89 -3.09
N ILE A 130 15.14 29.73 -2.49
CA ILE A 130 15.87 28.50 -2.83
C ILE A 130 15.47 28.06 -4.26
N PRO A 131 16.44 27.87 -5.17
CA PRO A 131 16.15 27.45 -6.52
C PRO A 131 15.79 25.96 -6.56
N LEU A 132 14.61 25.67 -7.08
CA LEU A 132 14.09 24.32 -7.30
C LEU A 132 13.96 24.07 -8.80
N TYR A 133 14.53 22.97 -9.27
CA TYR A 133 14.56 22.64 -10.70
C TYR A 133 13.83 21.32 -10.95
N PHE A 134 13.05 21.27 -12.02
CA PHE A 134 12.36 20.06 -12.49
C PHE A 134 12.95 19.60 -13.82
N LEU A 135 13.08 18.29 -14.01
CA LEU A 135 13.74 17.74 -15.20
C LEU A 135 12.95 18.00 -16.49
N ASP A 136 11.63 18.18 -16.42
CA ASP A 136 10.81 18.50 -17.60
C ASP A 136 11.05 19.93 -18.12
N LYS A 137 11.70 20.79 -17.33
CA LYS A 137 12.08 22.17 -17.68
C LYS A 137 13.54 22.32 -18.13
N LEU A 138 14.28 21.23 -18.21
CA LEU A 138 15.69 21.21 -18.55
C LEU A 138 15.92 20.44 -19.87
N PRO A 139 17.09 20.61 -20.51
CA PRO A 139 17.46 19.80 -21.67
C PRO A 139 17.35 18.30 -21.37
N SER A 140 16.90 17.50 -22.34
CA SER A 140 16.75 16.04 -22.16
C SER A 140 18.07 15.33 -21.83
N THR A 141 19.22 15.92 -22.17
CA THR A 141 20.56 15.43 -21.82
C THR A 141 21.03 15.86 -20.44
N PHE A 142 20.26 16.66 -19.69
CA PHE A 142 20.73 17.26 -18.45
C PHE A 142 21.17 16.23 -17.40
N PHE A 143 20.42 15.14 -17.23
CA PHE A 143 20.80 14.09 -16.28
C PHE A 143 22.11 13.39 -16.67
N GLN A 144 22.36 13.19 -17.96
CA GLN A 144 23.64 12.68 -18.46
C GLN A 144 24.80 13.63 -18.09
N SER A 145 24.58 14.94 -18.27
CA SER A 145 25.55 15.97 -17.88
C SER A 145 25.81 15.96 -16.36
N LEU A 146 24.78 15.74 -15.53
CA LEU A 146 24.95 15.60 -14.07
C LEU A 146 25.83 14.41 -13.71
N VAL A 147 25.57 13.23 -14.28
CA VAL A 147 26.36 12.02 -14.04
C VAL A 147 27.81 12.23 -14.48
N THR A 148 28.02 12.86 -15.64
CA THR A 148 29.37 13.17 -16.16
C THR A 148 30.10 14.16 -15.24
N ALA A 149 29.43 15.21 -14.79
CA ALA A 149 29.99 16.20 -13.86
C ALA A 149 30.34 15.56 -12.50
N HIS A 150 29.54 14.61 -12.02
CA HIS A 150 29.83 13.82 -10.84
C HIS A 150 31.10 12.96 -11.00
N GLN A 151 31.20 12.22 -12.11
CA GLN A 151 32.37 11.38 -12.42
C GLN A 151 33.66 12.19 -12.56
N SER A 152 33.57 13.42 -13.10
CA SER A 152 34.70 14.35 -13.19
C SER A 152 35.09 15.00 -11.84
N GLY A 153 34.29 14.82 -10.79
CA GLY A 153 34.52 15.44 -9.47
C GLY A 153 34.20 16.93 -9.39
N THR A 154 33.53 17.49 -10.42
CA THR A 154 33.10 18.90 -10.49
C THR A 154 31.94 19.18 -9.54
N LEU A 155 31.06 18.21 -9.34
CA LEU A 155 29.97 18.24 -8.36
C LEU A 155 29.78 16.85 -7.73
N SER A 156 28.96 16.76 -6.68
CA SER A 156 28.53 15.49 -6.11
C SER A 156 27.03 15.27 -6.31
N ILE A 157 26.63 14.01 -6.47
CA ILE A 157 25.22 13.60 -6.47
C ILE A 157 24.90 12.94 -5.14
N ASP A 158 23.82 13.38 -4.51
CA ASP A 158 23.24 12.70 -3.37
C ASP A 158 22.46 11.46 -3.81
N PHE A 159 23.16 10.34 -3.98
CA PHE A 159 22.54 9.08 -4.35
C PHE A 159 21.57 8.53 -3.30
N ALA A 160 21.65 8.95 -2.04
CA ALA A 160 20.67 8.56 -1.03
C ALA A 160 19.30 9.19 -1.33
N SER A 161 19.27 10.48 -1.67
CA SER A 161 18.03 11.15 -2.08
C SER A 161 17.42 10.52 -3.34
N LEU A 162 18.25 10.20 -4.33
CA LEU A 162 17.82 9.60 -5.59
C LEU A 162 17.30 8.16 -5.40
N ALA A 163 18.06 7.34 -4.69
CA ALA A 163 17.68 5.95 -4.40
C ALA A 163 16.42 5.88 -3.56
N SER A 164 16.25 6.80 -2.61
CA SER A 164 15.03 6.90 -1.81
C SER A 164 13.81 7.15 -2.67
N ILE A 165 13.84 8.12 -3.58
CA ILE A 165 12.72 8.41 -4.48
C ILE A 165 12.36 7.18 -5.30
N PHE A 166 13.35 6.59 -5.97
CA PHE A 166 13.10 5.43 -6.83
C PHE A 166 12.61 4.23 -6.03
N ALA A 167 13.28 3.87 -4.94
CA ALA A 167 12.88 2.72 -4.15
C ALA A 167 11.46 2.89 -3.58
N SER A 168 11.11 4.08 -3.08
CA SER A 168 9.79 4.34 -2.49
C SER A 168 8.70 4.30 -3.57
N SER A 169 8.94 4.93 -4.73
CA SER A 169 8.03 4.84 -5.88
C SER A 169 7.83 3.40 -6.37
N PHE A 170 8.89 2.58 -6.41
CA PHE A 170 8.77 1.17 -6.78
C PHE A 170 7.99 0.37 -5.73
N THR A 171 8.30 0.57 -4.45
CA THR A 171 7.68 -0.18 -3.34
C THR A 171 6.18 0.14 -3.25
N LEU A 172 5.81 1.40 -3.40
CA LEU A 172 4.43 1.90 -3.31
C LEU A 172 3.68 1.90 -4.66
N GLU A 173 4.16 1.17 -5.67
CA GLU A 173 3.47 1.02 -6.97
C GLU A 173 3.11 2.37 -7.64
N GLU A 174 3.99 3.36 -7.54
CA GLU A 174 3.79 4.68 -8.16
C GLU A 174 3.74 4.55 -9.69
N ASP A 175 2.69 5.08 -10.29
CA ASP A 175 2.47 4.99 -11.74
C ASP A 175 2.57 6.36 -12.46
N ASP A 176 3.14 7.39 -11.81
CA ASP A 176 3.34 8.71 -12.41
C ASP A 176 4.71 9.37 -12.12
N LEU A 177 5.81 8.61 -12.21
CA LEU A 177 7.17 9.15 -11.96
C LEU A 177 7.76 9.97 -13.13
N HIS A 178 6.95 10.83 -13.74
CA HIS A 178 7.35 11.63 -14.89
C HIS A 178 8.29 12.80 -14.51
N LYS A 179 8.98 13.40 -15.49
CA LYS A 179 10.02 14.43 -15.26
C LYS A 179 9.54 15.71 -14.56
N GLY A 180 8.24 15.98 -14.56
CA GLY A 180 7.65 17.10 -13.80
C GLY A 180 7.33 16.82 -12.33
N ASN A 181 7.40 15.56 -11.88
CA ASN A 181 7.17 15.16 -10.49
C ASN A 181 8.48 14.90 -9.75
N PHE A 182 9.60 15.05 -10.46
CA PHE A 182 10.94 14.69 -10.03
C PHE A 182 11.88 15.87 -10.30
N GLY A 183 12.50 16.37 -9.24
CA GLY A 183 13.32 17.58 -9.28
C GLY A 183 14.52 17.52 -8.35
N PHE A 184 15.26 18.62 -8.32
CA PHE A 184 16.46 18.76 -7.49
C PHE A 184 16.76 20.21 -7.12
N TYR A 185 17.62 20.38 -6.13
CA TYR A 185 18.28 21.64 -5.82
C TYR A 185 19.80 21.42 -5.69
N LEU A 186 20.56 22.51 -5.76
CA LEU A 186 22.02 22.50 -5.62
C LEU A 186 22.44 23.27 -4.38
N VAL A 187 23.16 22.61 -3.48
CA VAL A 187 23.64 23.19 -2.22
C VAL A 187 25.13 22.96 -2.06
N GLU A 188 25.81 23.86 -1.34
CA GLU A 188 27.21 23.67 -0.96
C GLU A 188 27.40 22.53 0.04
N ASP A 189 28.33 21.64 -0.28
CA ASP A 189 28.83 20.58 0.57
C ASP A 189 30.35 20.44 0.36
N GLY A 190 31.14 20.63 1.42
CA GLY A 190 32.60 20.57 1.33
C GLY A 190 33.23 21.52 0.30
N GLY A 191 32.65 22.69 0.07
CA GLY A 191 33.14 23.68 -0.91
C GLY A 191 32.75 23.39 -2.36
N LYS A 192 32.04 22.29 -2.64
CA LYS A 192 31.58 21.90 -3.97
C LYS A 192 30.05 21.89 -4.07
N PRO A 193 29.47 22.01 -5.27
CA PRO A 193 28.04 21.80 -5.47
C PRO A 193 27.65 20.34 -5.22
N ARG A 194 26.61 20.13 -4.43
CA ARG A 194 25.92 18.85 -4.24
C ARG A 194 24.50 18.93 -4.78
N VAL A 195 24.14 17.98 -5.63
CA VAL A 195 22.80 17.81 -6.18
C VAL A 195 21.98 16.96 -5.23
N VAL A 196 20.85 17.47 -4.74
CA VAL A 196 19.92 16.74 -3.87
C VAL A 196 18.56 16.67 -4.54
N PHE A 197 18.03 15.46 -4.68
CA PHE A 197 16.78 15.21 -5.38
C PHE A 197 15.57 15.23 -4.44
N PHE A 198 14.42 15.55 -5.01
CA PHE A 198 13.12 15.50 -4.36
C PHE A 198 12.04 15.00 -5.32
N LYS A 199 10.95 14.50 -4.74
CA LYS A 199 9.73 14.13 -5.46
C LYS A 199 8.57 14.98 -4.95
N ILE A 200 7.66 15.32 -5.87
CA ILE A 200 6.34 15.85 -5.56
C ILE A 200 5.28 14.94 -6.20
N ASP A 201 4.03 15.19 -5.83
CA ASP A 201 2.85 14.49 -6.32
C ASP A 201 2.85 12.98 -6.02
N HIS A 202 1.88 12.54 -5.21
CA HIS A 202 1.78 11.14 -4.77
C HIS A 202 0.38 10.59 -5.03
N ASP A 203 -0.37 11.17 -5.98
CA ASP A 203 -1.77 10.84 -6.24
C ASP A 203 -1.97 9.44 -6.86
N LEU A 204 -0.96 8.91 -7.56
CA LEU A 204 -1.00 7.64 -8.29
C LEU A 204 -0.12 6.53 -7.67
N MET A 205 -0.08 6.48 -6.34
CA MET A 205 0.46 5.34 -5.59
C MET A 205 -0.54 4.18 -5.50
N PHE A 206 -0.04 2.98 -5.21
CA PHE A 206 -0.82 1.76 -5.14
C PHE A 206 -1.63 1.52 -6.41
N ALA A 207 -0.99 1.75 -7.57
CA ALA A 207 -1.64 1.69 -8.86
C ALA A 207 -2.33 0.34 -9.09
N ASP A 208 -1.73 -0.77 -8.69
CA ASP A 208 -2.37 -2.09 -8.82
C ASP A 208 -3.43 -2.31 -7.73
N SER A 209 -3.09 -2.02 -6.48
CA SER A 209 -3.87 -2.45 -5.31
C SER A 209 -5.06 -1.54 -4.95
N ILE A 210 -4.98 -0.24 -5.22
CA ILE A 210 -6.00 0.76 -4.85
C ILE A 210 -6.39 1.63 -6.05
N MET A 211 -5.43 2.27 -6.70
CA MET A 211 -5.73 3.31 -7.69
C MET A 211 -6.27 2.75 -9.00
N SER A 212 -6.03 1.48 -9.35
CA SER A 212 -6.64 0.82 -10.51
C SER A 212 -8.17 0.82 -10.51
N PHE A 213 -8.81 1.02 -9.36
CA PHE A 213 -10.27 1.13 -9.23
C PHE A 213 -10.79 2.55 -9.49
N TYR A 214 -9.91 3.56 -9.44
CA TYR A 214 -10.26 4.98 -9.59
C TYR A 214 -9.71 5.56 -10.89
N GLU A 215 -8.47 5.27 -11.23
CA GLU A 215 -7.76 5.77 -12.42
C GLU A 215 -7.10 4.63 -13.19
N THR A 216 -7.24 4.67 -14.51
CA THR A 216 -6.69 3.64 -15.40
C THR A 216 -6.17 4.30 -16.67
N ARG A 217 -4.96 3.94 -17.09
CA ARG A 217 -4.39 4.31 -18.39
C ARG A 217 -4.74 3.24 -19.42
N LEU A 218 -4.71 3.60 -20.70
CA LEU A 218 -4.95 2.63 -21.79
C LEU A 218 -3.96 1.47 -21.76
N SER A 219 -2.70 1.73 -21.41
CA SER A 219 -1.66 0.70 -21.25
C SER A 219 -2.04 -0.38 -20.23
N HIS A 220 -2.84 -0.04 -19.22
CA HIS A 220 -3.21 -0.96 -18.16
C HIS A 220 -4.15 -2.07 -18.62
N TYR A 221 -4.90 -1.88 -19.70
CA TYR A 221 -5.77 -2.93 -20.22
C TYR A 221 -5.00 -4.11 -20.83
N CYS A 222 -3.74 -3.90 -21.18
CA CYS A 222 -2.84 -4.96 -21.65
C CYS A 222 -2.01 -5.58 -20.50
N ASN A 223 -2.08 -5.02 -19.29
CA ASN A 223 -1.32 -5.51 -18.14
C ASN A 223 -1.94 -6.80 -17.61
N SER A 224 -1.07 -7.78 -17.33
CA SER A 224 -1.47 -8.98 -16.59
C SER A 224 -1.57 -8.70 -15.09
N ASP A 225 -2.13 -9.65 -14.34
CA ASP A 225 -2.22 -9.61 -12.88
C ASP A 225 -0.87 -9.57 -12.14
N ASN A 226 0.23 -9.74 -12.88
CA ASN A 226 1.61 -9.72 -12.39
C ASN A 226 2.33 -8.42 -12.72
N ALA A 227 1.64 -7.44 -13.30
CA ALA A 227 2.23 -6.22 -13.84
C ALA A 227 3.04 -5.43 -12.82
N PHE A 228 2.71 -5.46 -11.52
CA PHE A 228 3.46 -4.72 -10.48
C PHE A 228 4.25 -5.64 -9.55
N ASN A 229 4.57 -6.87 -9.99
CA ASN A 229 5.31 -7.82 -9.17
C ASN A 229 6.73 -7.31 -8.88
N ILE A 230 7.17 -7.50 -7.64
CA ILE A 230 8.58 -7.34 -7.25
C ILE A 230 9.31 -8.62 -7.66
N THR A 231 10.37 -8.47 -8.44
CA THR A 231 11.20 -9.59 -8.90
C THR A 231 12.66 -9.38 -8.54
N ALA A 232 13.39 -10.50 -8.41
CA ALA A 232 14.82 -10.43 -8.13
C ALA A 232 15.58 -9.73 -9.27
N ARG A 233 15.14 -9.92 -10.51
CA ARG A 233 15.69 -9.26 -11.71
C ARG A 233 15.63 -7.74 -11.61
N ASP A 234 14.47 -7.19 -11.24
CA ASP A 234 14.30 -5.74 -11.11
C ASP A 234 15.11 -5.18 -9.95
N LEU A 235 15.11 -5.84 -8.79
CA LEU A 235 15.87 -5.38 -7.62
C LEU A 235 17.39 -5.42 -7.85
N LEU A 236 17.92 -6.47 -8.47
CA LEU A 236 19.34 -6.60 -8.82
C LEU A 236 19.78 -5.48 -9.78
N ASN A 237 19.00 -5.22 -10.82
CA ASN A 237 19.31 -4.23 -11.85
C ASN A 237 18.80 -2.82 -11.55
N PHE A 238 18.18 -2.61 -10.39
CA PHE A 238 17.55 -1.34 -10.01
C PHE A 238 18.50 -0.14 -10.18
N PRO A 239 18.04 0.98 -10.81
CA PRO A 239 16.65 1.33 -11.13
C PRO A 239 16.20 0.90 -12.54
N TYR A 240 16.98 0.06 -13.22
CA TYR A 240 16.62 -0.51 -14.51
C TYR A 240 15.62 -1.66 -14.32
N ILE A 241 14.33 -1.32 -14.31
CA ILE A 241 13.23 -2.28 -14.13
C ILE A 241 12.72 -2.78 -15.49
N ARG A 242 12.37 -4.06 -15.55
CA ARG A 242 11.81 -4.74 -16.72
C ARG A 242 10.46 -5.38 -16.44
N ASP A 243 10.22 -5.81 -15.21
CA ASP A 243 9.10 -6.71 -14.90
C ASP A 243 7.92 -5.91 -14.37
N SER A 244 8.19 -4.97 -13.47
CA SER A 244 7.18 -4.06 -12.97
C SER A 244 6.76 -3.09 -14.06
N ALA A 245 5.46 -2.80 -14.17
CA ALA A 245 4.81 -2.07 -15.24
C ALA A 245 4.61 -0.57 -14.93
N ASN A 246 5.29 -0.03 -13.91
CA ASN A 246 5.23 1.39 -13.56
C ASN A 246 5.39 2.26 -14.81
N SER A 247 4.43 3.14 -15.03
CA SER A 247 4.42 4.12 -16.10
C SER A 247 5.33 5.29 -15.78
N TYR A 248 5.78 5.98 -16.82
CA TYR A 248 6.73 7.10 -16.72
C TYR A 248 7.92 6.80 -15.80
N TRP A 249 8.51 5.61 -15.95
CA TRP A 249 9.69 5.26 -15.17
C TRP A 249 10.97 5.73 -15.88
N PRO A 250 11.97 6.32 -15.19
CA PRO A 250 13.16 6.92 -15.83
C PRO A 250 13.98 5.99 -16.74
N THR A 251 13.90 4.68 -16.51
CA THR A 251 14.63 3.66 -17.30
C THR A 251 13.75 2.96 -18.35
N LYS A 252 12.53 3.46 -18.58
CA LYS A 252 11.62 2.96 -19.62
C LYS A 252 11.35 4.06 -20.65
N PRO A 253 11.78 3.88 -21.91
CA PRO A 253 11.43 4.81 -22.95
C PRO A 253 9.92 4.75 -23.21
N SER A 254 9.29 5.92 -23.42
CA SER A 254 7.91 5.97 -23.86
C SER A 254 7.79 5.47 -25.30
N LEU A 255 6.90 4.51 -25.54
CA LEU A 255 6.65 3.95 -26.87
C LEU A 255 5.90 4.91 -27.80
N PHE A 256 5.02 5.74 -27.24
CA PHE A 256 4.19 6.71 -27.97
C PHE A 256 4.18 8.08 -27.28
N PRO A 257 5.32 8.79 -27.30
CA PRO A 257 5.44 10.06 -26.60
C PRO A 257 4.59 11.17 -27.21
N ASN A 258 3.92 11.96 -26.37
CA ASN A 258 3.20 13.14 -26.84
C ASN A 258 4.18 14.25 -27.27
N PRO A 259 4.31 14.59 -28.56
CA PRO A 259 5.35 15.51 -29.04
C PRO A 259 5.32 16.90 -28.39
N TRP A 260 4.16 17.31 -27.84
CA TRP A 260 3.94 18.63 -27.24
C TRP A 260 4.23 18.69 -25.73
N ASN A 261 4.68 17.59 -25.13
CA ASN A 261 4.92 17.49 -23.68
C ASN A 261 6.35 17.01 -23.39
N SER A 262 7.09 17.66 -22.49
CA SER A 262 8.44 17.26 -22.09
C SER A 262 8.49 16.33 -20.87
N LYS A 263 7.34 15.93 -20.31
CA LYS A 263 7.26 15.11 -19.08
C LYS A 263 7.78 13.68 -19.24
N GLU A 264 7.77 13.14 -20.45
CA GLU A 264 8.09 11.74 -20.71
C GLU A 264 9.58 11.50 -20.98
N TYR A 265 10.07 10.31 -20.61
CA TYR A 265 11.42 9.85 -20.93
C TYR A 265 11.46 9.32 -22.37
N ARG A 266 12.24 9.96 -23.23
CA ARG A 266 12.24 9.71 -24.69
C ARG A 266 13.63 9.49 -25.26
N TYR A 267 14.60 10.17 -24.70
CA TYR A 267 15.93 10.26 -25.29
C TYR A 267 16.76 9.09 -24.78
N GLU A 268 17.20 8.22 -25.69
CA GLU A 268 17.95 7.01 -25.33
C GLU A 268 19.17 7.30 -24.44
N PRO A 269 20.00 8.34 -24.69
CA PRO A 269 21.08 8.70 -23.77
C PRO A 269 20.62 9.13 -22.36
N GLU A 270 19.45 9.76 -22.22
CA GLU A 270 18.86 10.10 -20.92
C GLU A 270 18.47 8.83 -20.15
N VAL A 271 17.71 7.95 -20.80
CA VAL A 271 17.26 6.66 -20.25
C VAL A 271 18.45 5.77 -19.90
N ALA A 272 19.46 5.71 -20.78
CA ALA A 272 20.69 4.98 -20.56
C ALA A 272 21.47 5.51 -19.36
N SER A 273 21.50 6.84 -19.15
CA SER A 273 22.17 7.45 -18.00
C SER A 273 21.50 7.05 -16.67
N PHE A 274 20.17 7.01 -16.61
CA PHE A 274 19.46 6.46 -15.45
C PHE A 274 19.73 4.96 -15.27
N ALA A 275 19.76 4.18 -16.37
CA ALA A 275 20.03 2.76 -16.31
C ALA A 275 21.45 2.44 -15.81
N GLN A 276 22.43 3.30 -16.10
CA GLN A 276 23.82 3.15 -15.67
C GLN A 276 24.00 3.27 -14.15
N LEU A 277 23.07 3.90 -13.43
CA LEU A 277 23.10 3.99 -11.96
C LEU A 277 23.21 2.61 -11.29
N ARG A 278 22.68 1.56 -11.92
CA ARG A 278 22.78 0.17 -11.42
C ARG A 278 24.21 -0.33 -11.30
N HIS A 279 25.19 0.32 -11.94
CA HIS A 279 26.60 -0.06 -11.89
C HIS A 279 27.40 0.76 -10.86
N LEU A 280 26.86 1.88 -10.37
CA LEU A 280 27.54 2.75 -9.41
C LEU A 280 27.50 2.17 -7.99
N PRO A 281 28.65 1.96 -7.32
CA PRO A 281 28.68 1.41 -5.97
C PRO A 281 27.91 2.24 -4.93
N GLU A 282 28.01 3.58 -4.98
CA GLU A 282 27.29 4.43 -4.02
C GLU A 282 25.78 4.31 -4.18
N PHE A 283 25.29 4.29 -5.44
CA PHE A 283 23.87 4.10 -5.72
C PHE A 283 23.40 2.69 -5.33
N LYS A 284 24.18 1.64 -5.61
CA LYS A 284 23.86 0.26 -5.19
C LYS A 284 23.68 0.18 -3.67
N LYS A 285 24.57 0.80 -2.91
CA LYS A 285 24.48 0.84 -1.45
C LYS A 285 23.26 1.65 -0.98
N ALA A 286 23.05 2.82 -1.57
CA ALA A 286 21.90 3.67 -1.26
C ALA A 286 20.56 2.96 -1.51
N LYS A 287 20.40 2.26 -2.65
CA LYS A 287 19.16 1.50 -2.93
C LYS A 287 18.92 0.39 -1.91
N TRP A 288 19.96 -0.32 -1.47
CA TRP A 288 19.79 -1.38 -0.50
C TRP A 288 19.43 -0.84 0.88
N LEU A 289 19.99 0.30 1.28
CA LEU A 289 19.56 1.01 2.49
C LEU A 289 18.10 1.45 2.39
N SER A 290 17.66 2.02 1.27
CA SER A 290 16.26 2.42 1.07
C SER A 290 15.31 1.22 1.10
N PHE A 291 15.61 0.13 0.39
CA PHE A 291 14.78 -1.07 0.44
C PHE A 291 14.78 -1.73 1.81
N TYR A 292 15.90 -1.71 2.52
CA TYR A 292 15.97 -2.24 3.88
C TYR A 292 15.10 -1.41 4.83
N LYS A 293 15.18 -0.07 4.75
CA LYS A 293 14.28 0.84 5.47
C LYS A 293 12.82 0.43 5.27
N HIS A 294 12.38 0.22 4.03
CA HIS A 294 10.99 -0.11 3.74
C HIS A 294 10.50 -1.38 4.41
N ILE A 295 11.32 -2.42 4.51
CA ILE A 295 10.93 -3.70 5.16
C ILE A 295 11.09 -3.69 6.68
N LEU A 296 11.65 -2.61 7.26
CA LEU A 296 11.73 -2.38 8.70
C LEU A 296 10.56 -1.55 9.24
N LEU A 297 9.82 -0.86 8.36
CA LEU A 297 8.63 -0.10 8.77
C LEU A 297 7.54 -1.05 9.27
N THR A 298 7.10 -0.86 10.51
CA THR A 298 6.02 -1.65 11.11
C THR A 298 4.64 -1.15 10.66
N ASP A 299 3.62 -2.00 10.77
CA ASP A 299 2.23 -1.63 10.53
C ASP A 299 1.77 -0.51 11.48
N GLU A 300 2.25 -0.52 12.71
CA GLU A 300 2.00 0.53 13.69
C GLU A 300 2.58 1.90 13.26
N LEU A 301 3.79 1.94 12.68
CA LEU A 301 4.36 3.19 12.12
C LEU A 301 3.55 3.68 10.92
N ILE A 302 3.08 2.77 10.06
CA ILE A 302 2.21 3.10 8.93
C ILE A 302 0.90 3.72 9.43
N LYS A 303 0.23 3.07 10.40
CA LYS A 303 -0.98 3.60 11.03
C LYS A 303 -0.74 4.97 11.65
N THR A 304 0.34 5.13 12.42
CA THR A 304 0.72 6.41 13.05
C THR A 304 0.96 7.53 12.04
N SER A 305 1.50 7.19 10.86
CA SER A 305 1.67 8.16 9.78
C SER A 305 0.33 8.56 9.16
N LEU A 306 -0.55 7.60 8.89
CA LEU A 306 -1.86 7.85 8.28
C LEU A 306 -2.81 8.62 9.22
N THR A 307 -2.74 8.39 10.53
CA THR A 307 -3.57 9.12 11.53
C THR A 307 -3.21 10.60 11.67
N GLN A 308 -2.06 11.03 11.12
CA GLN A 308 -1.72 12.46 11.05
C GLN A 308 -2.60 13.21 10.04
N CYS A 309 -3.17 12.52 9.05
CA CYS A 309 -3.99 13.12 7.99
C CYS A 309 -5.41 12.54 7.88
N LEU A 310 -5.71 11.42 8.54
CA LEU A 310 -7.02 10.77 8.56
C LEU A 310 -7.47 10.54 10.02
N ASP A 311 -8.75 10.79 10.34
CA ASP A 311 -9.25 10.73 11.72
C ASP A 311 -9.70 9.31 12.09
N GLU A 312 -8.93 8.57 12.88
CA GLU A 312 -9.27 7.19 13.26
C GLU A 312 -10.60 7.04 14.01
N HIS A 313 -11.14 8.12 14.58
CA HIS A 313 -12.45 8.10 15.23
C HIS A 313 -13.61 8.18 14.22
N LYS A 314 -13.34 8.56 12.97
CA LYS A 314 -14.31 8.52 11.86
C LYS A 314 -14.21 7.18 11.17
N ALA A 315 -15.29 6.40 11.19
CA ALA A 315 -15.28 5.03 10.66
C ALA A 315 -14.82 4.94 9.19
N ILE A 316 -15.12 5.94 8.36
CA ILE A 316 -14.68 6.01 6.95
C ILE A 316 -13.16 6.21 6.83
N ASP A 317 -12.58 7.10 7.65
CA ASP A 317 -11.13 7.30 7.72
C ASP A 317 -10.46 6.04 8.26
N LYS A 318 -10.99 5.45 9.34
CA LYS A 318 -10.50 4.19 9.91
C LYS A 318 -10.44 3.05 8.90
N ALA A 319 -11.51 2.85 8.11
CA ALA A 319 -11.55 1.85 7.05
C ALA A 319 -10.51 2.13 5.94
N GLN A 320 -10.28 3.40 5.60
CA GLN A 320 -9.26 3.79 4.63
C GLN A 320 -7.84 3.55 5.16
N ILE A 321 -7.58 3.85 6.44
CA ILE A 321 -6.30 3.53 7.11
C ILE A 321 -6.05 2.03 7.04
N ALA A 322 -7.04 1.20 7.38
CA ALA A 322 -6.93 -0.25 7.31
C ALA A 322 -6.63 -0.74 5.88
N GLN A 323 -7.29 -0.19 4.87
CA GLN A 323 -7.08 -0.56 3.47
C GLN A 323 -5.67 -0.20 2.97
N ILE A 324 -5.20 1.03 3.24
CA ILE A 324 -3.86 1.47 2.81
C ILE A 324 -2.79 0.66 3.56
N THR A 325 -2.98 0.41 4.85
CA THR A 325 -2.04 -0.39 5.65
C THR A 325 -1.98 -1.83 5.14
N GLN A 326 -3.13 -2.45 4.81
CA GLN A 326 -3.16 -3.80 4.21
C GLN A 326 -2.36 -3.85 2.90
N ALA A 327 -2.53 -2.87 2.02
CA ALA A 327 -1.81 -2.79 0.75
C ALA A 327 -0.29 -2.63 0.97
N ALA A 328 0.11 -1.76 1.90
CA ALA A 328 1.51 -1.54 2.25
C ALA A 328 2.16 -2.80 2.86
N VAL A 329 1.51 -3.45 3.82
CA VAL A 329 2.02 -4.67 4.48
C VAL A 329 2.17 -5.81 3.46
N ALA A 330 1.20 -6.01 2.57
CA ALA A 330 1.30 -7.01 1.51
C ALA A 330 2.51 -6.74 0.58
N ARG A 331 2.75 -5.48 0.22
CA ARG A 331 3.93 -5.06 -0.56
C ARG A 331 5.23 -5.29 0.17
N GLN A 332 5.29 -4.93 1.46
CA GLN A 332 6.48 -5.16 2.29
C GLN A 332 6.81 -6.64 2.40
N ALA A 333 5.81 -7.51 2.61
CA ALA A 333 6.03 -8.96 2.67
C ALA A 333 6.58 -9.52 1.35
N GLN A 334 6.02 -9.09 0.21
CA GLN A 334 6.56 -9.45 -1.12
C GLN A 334 8.00 -8.96 -1.28
N LEU A 335 8.28 -7.70 -0.93
CA LEU A 335 9.61 -7.12 -1.03
C LEU A 335 10.62 -7.88 -0.15
N ARG A 336 10.25 -8.18 1.09
CA ARG A 336 11.06 -8.93 2.06
C ARG A 336 11.41 -10.31 1.50
N ALA A 337 10.42 -11.05 1.02
CA ALA A 337 10.62 -12.38 0.44
C ALA A 337 11.61 -12.39 -0.73
N VAL A 338 11.52 -11.40 -1.64
CA VAL A 338 12.41 -11.31 -2.80
C VAL A 338 13.79 -10.82 -2.41
N LEU A 339 13.90 -9.79 -1.57
CA LEU A 339 15.19 -9.25 -1.11
C LEU A 339 16.03 -10.33 -0.44
N PHE A 340 15.46 -11.09 0.49
CA PHE A 340 16.18 -12.15 1.20
C PHE A 340 16.50 -13.36 0.32
N SER A 341 15.82 -13.55 -0.83
CA SER A 341 16.25 -14.54 -1.84
C SER A 341 17.50 -14.09 -2.62
N ILE A 342 17.82 -12.79 -2.64
CA ILE A 342 18.98 -12.24 -3.36
C ILE A 342 20.25 -12.30 -2.51
N LYS A 343 21.27 -12.99 -3.00
CA LYS A 343 22.58 -13.13 -2.34
C LYS A 343 23.27 -11.79 -2.09
N GLU A 344 23.26 -10.90 -3.07
CA GLU A 344 23.89 -9.58 -2.99
C GLU A 344 23.27 -8.72 -1.89
N PHE A 345 21.97 -8.85 -1.66
CA PHE A 345 21.28 -8.14 -0.58
C PHE A 345 21.63 -8.73 0.78
N ARG A 346 21.67 -10.06 0.92
CA ARG A 346 22.15 -10.73 2.15
C ARG A 346 23.57 -10.31 2.49
N LEU A 347 24.49 -10.35 1.52
CA LEU A 347 25.87 -9.88 1.70
C LEU A 347 25.93 -8.39 2.07
N PHE A 348 25.08 -7.55 1.48
CA PHE A 348 24.95 -6.16 1.90
C PHE A 348 24.55 -6.06 3.39
N LEU A 349 23.53 -6.80 3.83
CA LEU A 349 23.04 -6.78 5.21
C LEU A 349 24.11 -7.18 6.24
N LEU A 350 24.98 -8.14 5.89
CA LEU A 350 26.09 -8.56 6.73
C LEU A 350 27.18 -7.47 6.89
N ASN A 351 27.23 -6.52 5.95
CA ASN A 351 28.24 -5.45 5.91
C ASN A 351 27.67 -4.06 6.30
N VAL A 352 26.43 -3.99 6.81
CA VAL A 352 25.84 -2.72 7.27
C VAL A 352 26.57 -2.24 8.53
N THR A 353 27.10 -1.01 8.48
CA THR A 353 27.88 -0.43 9.59
C THR A 353 26.99 0.04 10.75
N ALA A 354 27.58 0.24 11.93
CA ALA A 354 26.86 0.83 13.07
C ALA A 354 26.29 2.22 12.76
N ASP A 355 27.05 3.05 12.03
CA ASP A 355 26.60 4.37 11.59
C ASP A 355 25.41 4.29 10.63
N GLU A 356 25.39 3.30 9.75
CA GLU A 356 24.26 3.08 8.84
C GLU A 356 23.02 2.59 9.57
N LYS A 357 23.17 1.68 10.54
CA LYS A 357 22.07 1.27 11.41
C LYS A 357 21.50 2.47 12.17
N LYS A 358 22.37 3.30 12.74
CA LYS A 358 21.96 4.52 13.45
C LYS A 358 21.19 5.46 12.52
N ARG A 359 21.71 5.74 11.32
CA ARG A 359 21.01 6.59 10.34
C ARG A 359 19.67 6.01 9.93
N LEU A 360 19.57 4.68 9.74
CA LEU A 360 18.29 4.02 9.44
C LEU A 360 17.28 4.20 10.58
N LEU A 361 17.71 4.02 11.83
CA LEU A 361 16.86 4.26 13.00
C LEU A 361 16.44 5.73 13.06
N ASP A 362 17.37 6.67 12.92
CA ASP A 362 17.07 8.11 12.91
C ASP A 362 16.03 8.47 11.83
N ASP A 363 16.05 7.76 10.70
CA ASP A 363 15.14 7.94 9.56
C ASP A 363 13.75 7.32 9.73
N ILE A 364 13.63 6.27 10.54
CA ILE A 364 12.39 5.52 10.77
C ILE A 364 11.66 6.02 12.02
N ILE A 365 12.41 6.30 13.09
CA ILE A 365 11.86 6.53 14.42
C ILE A 365 11.14 7.89 14.47
N PRO A 366 9.88 7.92 14.97
CA PRO A 366 9.14 9.15 15.20
C PRO A 366 9.89 10.11 16.12
N LYS A 367 9.65 11.42 15.98
CA LYS A 367 10.25 12.42 16.88
C LYS A 367 9.67 12.39 18.30
N ASP A 368 8.53 11.74 18.51
CA ASP A 368 7.89 11.67 19.82
C ASP A 368 8.67 10.73 20.75
N GLU A 369 9.32 11.32 21.75
CA GLU A 369 10.17 10.64 22.72
C GLU A 369 9.43 9.61 23.58
N LYS A 370 8.10 9.71 23.72
CA LYS A 370 7.31 8.76 24.52
C LYS A 370 7.14 7.42 23.82
N ILE A 371 6.94 7.44 22.51
CA ILE A 371 6.67 6.24 21.71
C ILE A 371 7.94 5.67 21.07
N ALA A 372 8.97 6.49 20.89
CA ALA A 372 10.23 6.11 20.24
C ALA A 372 10.91 4.86 20.85
N PRO A 373 11.04 4.69 22.19
CA PRO A 373 11.78 3.56 22.77
C PRO A 373 11.24 2.19 22.36
N ARG A 374 9.91 2.02 22.34
CA ARG A 374 9.25 0.78 21.92
C ARG A 374 9.51 0.45 20.45
N PHE A 375 9.51 1.46 19.58
CA PHE A 375 9.83 1.27 18.15
C PHE A 375 11.30 0.92 17.95
N ILE A 376 12.21 1.54 18.71
CA ILE A 376 13.65 1.24 18.67
C ILE A 376 13.86 -0.23 19.00
N GLU A 377 13.33 -0.72 20.13
CA GLU A 377 13.47 -2.11 20.55
C GLU A 377 12.94 -3.09 19.49
N ASN A 378 11.73 -2.85 18.97
CA ASN A 378 11.12 -3.69 17.94
C ASN A 378 11.95 -3.75 16.66
N ILE A 379 12.47 -2.61 16.20
CA ILE A 379 13.29 -2.53 14.98
C ILE A 379 14.66 -3.16 15.23
N GLU A 380 15.30 -2.94 16.36
CA GLU A 380 16.58 -3.56 16.71
C GLU A 380 16.47 -5.10 16.77
N ASN A 381 15.40 -5.62 17.37
CA ASN A 381 15.11 -7.06 17.36
C ASN A 381 14.91 -7.59 15.94
N THR A 382 14.23 -6.82 15.07
CA THR A 382 14.05 -7.17 13.66
C THR A 382 15.38 -7.16 12.90
N LEU A 383 16.21 -6.13 13.11
CA LEU A 383 17.56 -6.00 12.52
C LEU A 383 18.42 -7.21 12.89
N LYS A 384 18.42 -7.59 14.18
CA LYS A 384 19.15 -8.74 14.68
C LYS A 384 18.66 -10.04 14.05
N THR A 385 17.35 -10.27 14.06
CA THR A 385 16.73 -11.46 13.45
C THR A 385 17.10 -11.59 11.97
N HIS A 386 17.04 -10.48 11.22
CA HIS A 386 17.44 -10.45 9.82
C HIS A 386 18.93 -10.78 9.62
N GLN A 387 19.82 -10.34 10.51
CA GLN A 387 21.25 -10.65 10.44
C GLN A 387 21.53 -12.11 10.79
N ASP A 388 20.91 -12.63 11.85
CA ASP A 388 21.06 -14.00 12.30
C ASP A 388 20.62 -14.99 11.20
N LEU A 389 19.51 -14.69 10.51
CA LEU A 389 19.03 -15.48 9.37
C LEU A 389 19.99 -15.51 8.17
N CYS A 390 20.75 -14.43 7.95
CA CYS A 390 21.76 -14.36 6.89
C CYS A 390 23.09 -15.02 7.27
N HIS A 391 23.38 -15.18 8.56
CA HIS A 391 24.62 -15.79 9.07
C HIS A 391 24.50 -17.29 9.35
N SER A 392 23.33 -17.76 9.76
CA SER A 392 23.13 -19.13 10.25
C SER A 392 23.28 -20.18 9.13
N VAL A 393 23.91 -21.31 9.45
CA VAL A 393 24.00 -22.50 8.58
C VAL A 393 22.59 -23.07 8.28
N ASP A 394 21.68 -22.94 9.25
CA ASP A 394 20.27 -23.30 9.12
C ASP A 394 19.37 -22.10 8.74
N GLY A 395 20.00 -20.98 8.36
CA GLY A 395 19.35 -19.74 7.96
C GLY A 395 18.86 -19.79 6.51
N ILE A 396 19.21 -18.77 5.73
CA ILE A 396 18.82 -18.69 4.32
C ILE A 396 19.84 -19.39 3.42
N ASP A 397 19.37 -20.35 2.62
CA ASP A 397 20.16 -21.03 1.59
C ASP A 397 20.21 -20.19 0.31
N ASP A 398 21.33 -20.26 -0.43
CA ASP A 398 21.49 -19.52 -1.69
C ASP A 398 20.45 -19.94 -2.76
N GLY A 399 19.91 -21.15 -2.69
CA GLY A 399 18.85 -21.66 -3.57
C GLY A 399 17.43 -21.42 -3.04
N ASP A 400 17.25 -20.78 -1.87
CA ASP A 400 15.92 -20.50 -1.35
C ASP A 400 15.16 -19.55 -2.28
N THR A 401 14.03 -20.03 -2.79
CA THR A 401 13.08 -19.19 -3.53
C THR A 401 12.36 -18.21 -2.59
N PRO A 402 11.77 -17.11 -3.08
CA PRO A 402 10.96 -16.21 -2.25
C PRO A 402 9.87 -16.92 -1.43
N LEU A 403 9.36 -18.06 -1.89
CA LEU A 403 8.39 -18.86 -1.15
C LEU A 403 9.01 -19.57 0.07
N HIS A 404 10.23 -20.11 -0.04
CA HIS A 404 10.99 -20.61 1.12
C HIS A 404 11.24 -19.49 2.12
N ILE A 405 11.68 -18.34 1.63
CA ILE A 405 12.02 -17.17 2.44
C ILE A 405 10.81 -16.68 3.26
N ALA A 406 9.62 -16.59 2.64
CA ALA A 406 8.41 -16.17 3.35
C ALA A 406 8.10 -17.07 4.57
N ILE A 407 8.34 -18.38 4.45
CA ILE A 407 8.18 -19.36 5.54
C ILE A 407 9.29 -19.19 6.59
N LYS A 408 10.55 -19.04 6.18
CA LYS A 408 11.69 -18.87 7.10
C LYS A 408 11.57 -17.62 7.96
N LEU A 409 11.04 -16.53 7.38
CA LEU A 409 10.79 -15.25 8.06
C LEU A 409 9.54 -15.25 8.93
N GLY A 410 8.65 -16.25 8.83
CA GLY A 410 7.34 -16.23 9.49
C GLY A 410 6.41 -15.13 8.94
N ASP A 411 6.58 -14.76 7.67
CA ASP A 411 5.80 -13.72 6.97
C ASP A 411 5.01 -14.34 5.79
N TYR A 412 4.58 -15.59 5.95
CA TYR A 412 3.77 -16.30 4.96
C TYR A 412 2.31 -15.81 5.03
N ARG A 413 1.86 -15.10 4.01
CA ARG A 413 0.55 -14.41 3.94
C ARG A 413 -0.47 -15.16 3.08
N TYR A 414 -0.40 -16.49 3.05
CA TYR A 414 -1.38 -17.36 2.42
C TYR A 414 -1.63 -17.02 0.94
N GLU A 415 -2.84 -16.61 0.58
CA GLU A 415 -3.19 -16.34 -0.82
C GLU A 415 -2.42 -15.17 -1.43
N GLU A 416 -2.01 -14.18 -0.63
CA GLU A 416 -1.15 -13.09 -1.13
C GLU A 416 0.23 -13.64 -1.52
N THR A 417 0.80 -14.55 -0.72
CA THR A 417 2.09 -15.18 -1.01
C THR A 417 2.01 -16.14 -2.20
N LEU A 418 1.01 -17.02 -2.25
CA LEU A 418 0.86 -17.97 -3.38
C LEU A 418 0.43 -17.28 -4.68
N GLN A 419 -0.29 -16.16 -4.61
CA GLN A 419 -0.58 -15.37 -5.81
C GLN A 419 0.70 -14.90 -6.50
N LYS A 420 1.73 -14.54 -5.73
CA LYS A 420 3.00 -14.03 -6.27
C LYS A 420 4.01 -15.14 -6.54
N PHE A 421 4.08 -16.16 -5.69
CA PHE A 421 5.15 -17.16 -5.70
C PHE A 421 4.65 -18.61 -5.82
N GLY A 422 3.36 -18.84 -6.06
CA GLY A 422 2.79 -20.20 -6.11
C GLY A 422 3.35 -21.08 -7.23
N HIS A 423 3.89 -20.47 -8.30
CA HIS A 423 4.62 -21.20 -9.32
C HIS A 423 5.92 -21.87 -8.79
N LEU A 424 6.36 -21.51 -7.57
CA LEU A 424 7.56 -22.03 -6.92
C LEU A 424 7.24 -23.07 -5.82
N ILE A 425 5.98 -23.52 -5.70
CA ILE A 425 5.49 -24.34 -4.57
C ILE A 425 6.20 -25.69 -4.40
N ASN A 426 6.78 -26.22 -5.47
CA ASN A 426 7.52 -27.49 -5.48
C ASN A 426 9.00 -27.32 -5.90
N GLU A 427 9.47 -26.08 -6.03
CA GLU A 427 10.87 -25.81 -6.38
C GLU A 427 11.78 -26.21 -5.21
N LYS A 428 12.92 -26.81 -5.51
CA LYS A 428 13.88 -27.24 -4.51
C LYS A 428 15.01 -26.25 -4.38
N ASN A 429 15.39 -25.92 -3.15
CA ASN A 429 16.62 -25.16 -2.89
C ASN A 429 17.88 -26.04 -3.07
N ASN A 430 19.07 -25.50 -2.77
CA ASN A 430 20.34 -26.24 -2.97
C ASN A 430 20.49 -27.42 -2.01
N GLN A 431 19.70 -27.45 -0.92
CA GLN A 431 19.62 -28.58 0.01
C GLN A 431 18.62 -29.66 -0.46
N GLY A 432 17.99 -29.48 -1.62
CA GLY A 432 16.98 -30.39 -2.14
C GLY A 432 15.61 -30.29 -1.44
N LYS A 433 15.41 -29.27 -0.60
CA LYS A 433 14.18 -29.04 0.17
C LYS A 433 13.19 -28.19 -0.62
N THR A 434 11.92 -28.56 -0.59
CA THR A 434 10.80 -27.74 -1.07
C THR A 434 10.33 -26.75 0.01
N PRO A 435 9.45 -25.78 -0.32
CA PRO A 435 8.83 -24.92 0.70
C PRO A 435 8.09 -25.71 1.79
N LEU A 436 7.46 -26.84 1.45
CA LEU A 436 6.82 -27.72 2.42
C LEU A 436 7.84 -28.38 3.35
N ASP A 437 8.99 -28.83 2.83
CA ASP A 437 10.07 -29.37 3.65
C ASP A 437 10.67 -28.29 4.56
N CYS A 438 10.79 -27.06 4.07
CA CYS A 438 11.24 -25.92 4.88
C CYS A 438 10.26 -25.60 6.02
N ALA A 439 8.95 -25.70 5.78
CA ALA A 439 7.96 -25.55 6.84
C ALA A 439 8.10 -26.68 7.88
N LEU A 440 8.29 -27.93 7.42
CA LEU A 440 8.49 -29.09 8.30
C LEU A 440 9.69 -28.91 9.24
N ASP A 441 10.83 -28.41 8.73
CA ASP A 441 12.04 -28.17 9.54
C ASP A 441 11.80 -27.16 10.67
N LYS A 442 10.85 -26.24 10.51
CA LYS A 442 10.54 -25.20 11.50
C LYS A 442 9.57 -25.67 12.59
N VAL A 443 8.95 -26.84 12.47
CA VAL A 443 7.96 -27.32 13.45
C VAL A 443 8.50 -27.36 14.88
N GLN A 444 9.79 -27.67 15.06
CA GLN A 444 10.42 -27.73 16.39
C GLN A 444 10.80 -26.35 16.95
N GLN A 445 10.87 -25.33 16.09
CA GLN A 445 11.35 -23.99 16.45
C GLN A 445 10.21 -23.02 16.80
N VAL A 446 8.96 -23.39 16.48
CA VAL A 446 7.79 -22.50 16.62
C VAL A 446 6.79 -23.13 17.58
N ALA A 447 6.28 -22.32 18.50
CA ALA A 447 5.22 -22.74 19.42
C ALA A 447 3.99 -23.21 18.63
N ALA A 448 3.32 -24.26 19.11
CA ALA A 448 2.14 -24.82 18.45
C ALA A 448 0.97 -23.81 18.35
N ASP A 449 0.94 -22.80 19.24
CA ASP A 449 -0.16 -21.87 19.42
C ASP A 449 0.30 -20.41 19.22
N SER A 450 0.80 -20.08 18.03
CA SER A 450 1.12 -18.68 17.70
C SER A 450 -0.18 -17.88 17.49
N ASP A 451 -0.31 -16.75 18.18
CA ASP A 451 -1.39 -15.78 17.94
C ASP A 451 -1.29 -15.09 16.57
N ASP A 452 -0.12 -15.13 15.92
CA ASP A 452 0.08 -14.65 14.55
C ASP A 452 -0.04 -15.79 13.55
N VAL A 453 -1.08 -15.74 12.73
CA VAL A 453 -1.40 -16.73 11.69
C VAL A 453 -0.25 -16.94 10.70
N ARG A 454 0.60 -15.92 10.47
CA ARG A 454 1.74 -16.03 9.53
C ARG A 454 2.86 -16.92 10.05
N GLN A 455 2.90 -17.12 11.37
CA GLN A 455 3.89 -17.94 12.05
C GLN A 455 3.36 -19.34 12.37
N ASP A 456 2.06 -19.61 12.17
CA ASP A 456 1.52 -20.97 12.34
C ASP A 456 1.99 -21.89 11.20
N ILE A 457 3.02 -22.69 11.51
CA ILE A 457 3.64 -23.61 10.56
C ILE A 457 2.70 -24.74 10.15
N ARG A 458 1.83 -25.24 11.04
CA ARG A 458 0.87 -26.31 10.69
C ARG A 458 -0.19 -25.80 9.74
N PHE A 459 -0.71 -24.61 9.99
CA PHE A 459 -1.64 -23.96 9.08
C PHE A 459 -0.98 -23.61 7.74
N THR A 460 0.28 -23.17 7.76
CA THR A 460 1.09 -22.96 6.55
C THR A 460 1.24 -24.25 5.74
N MET A 461 1.64 -25.36 6.38
CA MET A 461 1.77 -26.66 5.71
C MET A 461 0.45 -27.13 5.11
N ARG A 462 -0.65 -27.02 5.86
CA ARG A 462 -2.00 -27.33 5.35
C ARG A 462 -2.32 -26.52 4.10
N HIS A 463 -2.11 -25.20 4.15
CA HIS A 463 -2.40 -24.34 3.01
C HIS A 463 -1.54 -24.67 1.78
N LEU A 464 -0.26 -25.03 1.98
CA LEU A 464 0.60 -25.49 0.87
C LEU A 464 0.06 -26.78 0.23
N LEU A 465 -0.38 -27.75 1.03
CA LEU A 465 -0.97 -29.01 0.53
C LEU A 465 -2.26 -28.77 -0.27
N GLU A 466 -3.14 -27.89 0.22
CA GLU A 466 -4.38 -27.49 -0.47
C GLU A 466 -4.10 -26.90 -1.86
N HIS A 467 -2.91 -26.37 -2.10
CA HIS A 467 -2.49 -25.75 -3.36
C HIS A 467 -1.49 -26.59 -4.16
N GLY A 468 -1.34 -27.88 -3.83
CA GLY A 468 -0.58 -28.83 -4.66
C GLY A 468 0.89 -29.01 -4.29
N ALA A 469 1.28 -28.70 -3.05
CA ALA A 469 2.60 -29.05 -2.55
C ALA A 469 2.78 -30.59 -2.47
N ILE A 470 3.90 -31.08 -2.97
CA ILE A 470 4.22 -32.51 -3.02
C ILE A 470 4.80 -32.96 -1.68
N LYS A 471 4.20 -34.01 -1.10
CA LYS A 471 4.62 -34.58 0.17
C LYS A 471 5.92 -35.37 0.02
N SER A 472 6.99 -34.91 0.66
CA SER A 472 8.24 -35.68 0.79
C SER A 472 8.04 -36.91 1.69
N LYS A 473 8.99 -37.86 1.66
CA LYS A 473 8.96 -39.02 2.55
C LYS A 473 9.01 -38.62 4.03
N ALA A 474 9.78 -37.59 4.36
CA ALA A 474 9.88 -37.04 5.72
C ALA A 474 8.53 -36.46 6.16
N PHE A 475 7.89 -35.65 5.30
CA PHE A 475 6.56 -35.11 5.56
C PHE A 475 5.51 -36.21 5.74
N GLN A 476 5.50 -37.22 4.86
CA GLN A 476 4.57 -38.35 4.97
C GLN A 476 4.71 -39.10 6.30
N HIS A 477 5.94 -39.22 6.82
CA HIS A 477 6.18 -39.82 8.12
C HIS A 477 5.62 -38.95 9.26
N PHE A 478 5.97 -37.67 9.28
CA PHE A 478 5.46 -36.68 10.24
C PHE A 478 3.93 -36.64 10.27
N ASN A 479 3.30 -36.65 9.09
CA ASN A 479 1.86 -36.48 8.94
C ASN A 479 1.03 -37.70 9.37
N ARG A 480 1.66 -38.85 9.68
CA ARG A 480 0.94 -40.02 10.24
C ARG A 480 0.31 -39.71 11.59
N CYS A 481 0.98 -38.87 12.39
CA CYS A 481 0.52 -38.48 13.72
C CYS A 481 -0.23 -37.15 13.68
N GLU A 482 0.27 -36.18 12.93
CA GLU A 482 -0.19 -34.78 13.01
C GLU A 482 -1.48 -34.51 12.23
N LYS A 483 -1.73 -35.24 11.13
CA LYS A 483 -2.92 -35.05 10.26
C LYS A 483 -3.12 -33.57 9.88
N VAL A 484 -2.07 -32.97 9.31
CA VAL A 484 -2.00 -31.54 8.98
C VAL A 484 -3.17 -31.07 8.11
N GLU A 485 -3.72 -31.92 7.24
CA GLU A 485 -4.87 -31.59 6.40
C GLU A 485 -6.12 -31.22 7.22
N ASP A 486 -6.26 -31.78 8.43
CA ASP A 486 -7.38 -31.51 9.33
C ASP A 486 -7.11 -30.33 10.29
N TYR A 487 -5.87 -29.82 10.32
CA TYR A 487 -5.43 -28.79 11.25
C TYR A 487 -6.21 -27.49 11.05
N LYS A 488 -6.68 -26.86 12.14
CA LYS A 488 -7.38 -25.58 12.10
C LYS A 488 -6.63 -24.57 12.93
N TYR A 489 -6.40 -23.40 12.33
CA TYR A 489 -5.86 -22.25 13.06
C TYR A 489 -6.79 -21.86 14.20
N LEU A 490 -6.25 -21.76 15.42
CA LEU A 490 -6.97 -21.31 16.59
C LEU A 490 -6.90 -19.78 16.66
N THR A 491 -8.06 -19.17 16.88
CA THR A 491 -8.17 -17.71 16.88
C THR A 491 -9.20 -17.26 17.89
N SER A 492 -8.83 -16.27 18.70
CA SER A 492 -9.69 -15.72 19.74
C SER A 492 -10.96 -15.06 19.19
N TYR A 493 -10.99 -14.66 17.91
CA TYR A 493 -12.18 -14.07 17.28
C TYR A 493 -13.40 -14.98 17.36
N LEU A 494 -13.22 -16.29 17.20
CA LEU A 494 -14.33 -17.26 17.25
C LEU A 494 -14.94 -17.40 18.65
N ASP A 495 -14.14 -17.19 19.70
CA ASP A 495 -14.62 -17.23 21.09
C ASP A 495 -15.21 -15.89 21.50
N ARG A 496 -14.61 -14.77 21.05
CA ARG A 496 -15.12 -13.41 21.29
C ARG A 496 -16.55 -13.23 20.77
N VAL A 497 -16.87 -13.76 19.58
CA VAL A 497 -18.24 -13.63 19.03
C VAL A 497 -19.28 -14.37 19.86
N ILE A 498 -18.92 -15.45 20.56
CA ILE A 498 -19.87 -16.16 21.43
C ILE A 498 -20.36 -15.24 22.56
N GLN A 499 -19.46 -14.37 23.06
CA GLN A 499 -19.72 -13.48 24.20
C GLN A 499 -20.41 -12.16 23.80
N ALA A 500 -20.60 -11.90 22.51
CA ALA A 500 -21.21 -10.64 22.05
C ALA A 500 -22.73 -10.64 22.28
N ALA A 501 -23.18 -9.84 23.25
CA ALA A 501 -24.59 -9.74 23.63
C ALA A 501 -25.37 -8.74 22.76
N SER A 502 -24.70 -7.73 22.21
CA SER A 502 -25.32 -6.68 21.38
C SER A 502 -24.82 -6.67 19.94
N TYR A 503 -25.59 -6.05 19.04
CA TYR A 503 -25.16 -5.82 17.66
C TYR A 503 -23.83 -5.06 17.60
N GLN A 504 -23.66 -4.03 18.43
CA GLN A 504 -22.44 -3.21 18.40
C GLN A 504 -21.21 -4.05 18.78
N GLN A 505 -21.28 -4.83 19.86
CA GLN A 505 -20.19 -5.72 20.26
C GLN A 505 -19.86 -6.73 19.16
N PHE A 506 -20.88 -7.30 18.52
CA PHE A 506 -20.67 -8.25 17.43
C PHE A 506 -20.03 -7.58 16.21
N LYS A 507 -20.51 -6.39 15.84
CA LYS A 507 -19.98 -5.58 14.75
C LYS A 507 -18.54 -5.16 15.01
N ASP A 508 -18.20 -4.73 16.22
CA ASP A 508 -16.84 -4.34 16.61
C ASP A 508 -15.86 -5.50 16.39
N ILE A 509 -16.25 -6.73 16.73
CA ILE A 509 -15.42 -7.92 16.46
C ILE A 509 -15.21 -8.14 14.95
N LEU A 510 -16.25 -7.94 14.13
CA LEU A 510 -16.11 -8.04 12.66
C LEU A 510 -15.28 -6.90 12.08
N CYS A 511 -15.33 -5.71 12.66
CA CYS A 511 -14.47 -4.57 12.31
C CYS A 511 -13.00 -4.89 12.64
N ASP A 512 -12.73 -5.40 13.84
CA ASP A 512 -11.39 -5.80 14.26
C ASP A 512 -10.74 -6.81 13.30
N ILE A 513 -11.53 -7.73 12.73
CA ILE A 513 -11.05 -8.67 11.70
C ILE A 513 -10.58 -7.92 10.44
N GLY A 514 -11.32 -6.90 10.00
CA GLY A 514 -10.94 -6.08 8.84
C GLY A 514 -9.70 -5.22 9.09
N GLU A 515 -9.39 -4.95 10.36
CA GLU A 515 -8.26 -4.13 10.81
C GLU A 515 -7.03 -4.95 11.20
N ASP A 516 -7.16 -6.28 11.26
CA ASP A 516 -6.08 -7.20 11.57
C ASP A 516 -5.29 -7.57 10.30
N HIS A 517 -4.15 -6.89 10.13
CA HIS A 517 -3.30 -7.01 8.93
C HIS A 517 -2.40 -8.25 8.95
N ARG A 518 -2.45 -9.08 10.01
CA ARG A 518 -1.82 -10.41 10.02
C ARG A 518 -2.52 -11.32 9.02
N PHE A 519 -3.82 -11.13 8.82
CA PHE A 519 -4.61 -11.83 7.80
C PHE A 519 -4.54 -11.12 6.45
N CYS A 520 -4.49 -11.90 5.37
CA CYS A 520 -4.78 -11.40 4.04
C CYS A 520 -6.28 -11.10 3.90
N LEU A 521 -6.68 -10.28 2.92
CA LEU A 521 -8.10 -9.92 2.72
C LEU A 521 -9.02 -11.13 2.52
N LYS A 522 -8.54 -12.21 1.87
CA LYS A 522 -9.33 -13.44 1.70
C LYS A 522 -9.52 -14.15 3.04
N SER A 523 -8.48 -14.25 3.86
CA SER A 523 -8.55 -14.84 5.19
C SER A 523 -9.46 -14.03 6.12
N GLN A 524 -9.40 -12.70 6.10
CA GLN A 524 -10.32 -11.83 6.85
C GLN A 524 -11.79 -12.12 6.50
N LYS A 525 -12.10 -12.22 5.20
CA LYS A 525 -13.46 -12.55 4.71
C LYS A 525 -13.92 -13.94 5.16
N ASN A 526 -13.05 -14.95 5.06
CA ASN A 526 -13.36 -16.30 5.49
C ASN A 526 -13.58 -16.37 7.01
N LEU A 527 -12.76 -15.65 7.78
CA LEU A 527 -12.92 -15.56 9.24
C LEU A 527 -14.21 -14.84 9.62
N ALA A 528 -14.62 -13.80 8.89
CA ALA A 528 -15.90 -13.14 9.09
C ALA A 528 -17.08 -14.10 8.89
N ILE A 529 -17.06 -14.93 7.82
CA ILE A 529 -18.07 -15.98 7.60
C ILE A 529 -18.10 -16.97 8.77
N ALA A 530 -16.92 -17.44 9.21
CA ALA A 530 -16.81 -18.38 10.32
C ALA A 530 -17.35 -17.78 11.63
N CYS A 531 -17.03 -16.51 11.90
CA CYS A 531 -17.53 -15.75 13.05
C CYS A 531 -19.05 -15.60 13.02
N VAL A 532 -19.64 -15.23 11.88
CA VAL A 532 -21.10 -15.16 11.73
C VAL A 532 -21.73 -16.53 11.96
N SER A 533 -21.19 -17.59 11.36
CA SER A 533 -21.70 -18.95 11.55
C SER A 533 -21.63 -19.39 13.02
N ARG A 534 -20.53 -19.07 13.73
CA ARG A 534 -20.34 -19.40 15.14
C ARG A 534 -21.30 -18.60 16.04
N TYR A 535 -21.44 -17.30 15.78
CA TYR A 535 -22.37 -16.41 16.47
C TYR A 535 -23.80 -16.95 16.41
N LEU A 536 -24.26 -17.29 15.20
CA LEU A 536 -25.60 -17.82 14.94
C LEU A 536 -25.88 -19.12 15.70
N LYS A 537 -24.90 -20.03 15.77
CA LYS A 537 -25.04 -21.31 16.48
C LYS A 537 -25.14 -21.12 17.99
N SER A 538 -24.37 -20.19 18.55
CA SER A 538 -24.27 -19.99 20.00
C SER A 538 -25.33 -19.06 20.58
N ASN A 539 -25.88 -18.14 19.79
CA ASN A 539 -26.84 -17.12 20.24
C ASN A 539 -28.29 -17.40 19.80
N ARG A 540 -28.65 -18.67 19.52
CA ARG A 540 -29.99 -19.04 19.02
C ARG A 540 -31.14 -18.65 19.94
N ASP A 541 -30.87 -18.63 21.24
CA ASP A 541 -31.83 -18.32 22.30
C ASP A 541 -31.83 -16.83 22.67
N ASN A 542 -30.97 -16.01 22.02
CA ASN A 542 -30.95 -14.57 22.25
C ASN A 542 -32.22 -13.93 21.65
N PRO A 543 -33.08 -13.27 22.47
CA PRO A 543 -34.32 -12.67 21.99
C PRO A 543 -34.09 -11.55 20.95
N GLU A 544 -32.93 -10.88 21.00
CA GLU A 544 -32.57 -9.81 20.08
C GLU A 544 -31.94 -10.32 18.77
N LEU A 545 -31.71 -11.64 18.62
CA LEU A 545 -30.99 -12.21 17.49
C LEU A 545 -31.58 -11.74 16.15
N LYS A 546 -32.90 -11.77 15.98
CA LYS A 546 -33.55 -11.33 14.74
C LYS A 546 -33.20 -9.87 14.39
N LYS A 547 -33.22 -8.98 15.39
CA LYS A 547 -32.90 -7.55 15.20
C LYS A 547 -31.43 -7.35 14.85
N ILE A 548 -30.54 -8.08 15.54
CA ILE A 548 -29.09 -8.09 15.28
C ILE A 548 -28.81 -8.52 13.83
N LEU A 549 -29.46 -9.57 13.35
CA LEU A 549 -29.25 -10.10 11.99
C LEU A 549 -29.81 -9.19 10.90
N VAL A 550 -30.97 -8.56 11.11
CA VAL A 550 -31.50 -7.54 10.19
C VAL A 550 -30.53 -6.37 10.08
N GLN A 551 -30.00 -5.87 11.20
CA GLN A 551 -29.05 -4.76 11.18
C GLN A 551 -27.73 -5.16 10.51
N LEU A 552 -27.19 -6.33 10.83
CA LEU A 552 -25.99 -6.84 10.15
C LEU A 552 -26.21 -6.92 8.64
N LYS A 553 -27.36 -7.46 8.22
CA LYS A 553 -27.72 -7.55 6.79
C LYS A 553 -27.79 -6.18 6.14
N HIS A 554 -28.35 -5.17 6.80
CA HIS A 554 -28.37 -3.80 6.28
C HIS A 554 -26.95 -3.23 6.10
N ASP A 555 -26.10 -3.36 7.11
CA ASP A 555 -24.74 -2.80 7.07
C ASP A 555 -23.86 -3.50 6.03
N ILE A 556 -23.85 -4.84 5.96
CA ILE A 556 -23.03 -5.58 4.97
C ILE A 556 -23.50 -5.39 3.53
N ASN A 557 -24.78 -5.04 3.34
CA ASN A 557 -25.32 -4.75 2.01
C ASN A 557 -25.17 -3.29 1.60
N GLY A 558 -24.72 -2.42 2.52
CA GLY A 558 -24.58 -0.99 2.26
C GLY A 558 -25.91 -0.25 2.20
N HIS A 559 -26.94 -0.76 2.87
CA HIS A 559 -28.24 -0.11 2.98
C HIS A 559 -28.28 0.93 4.11
N SER A 560 -27.35 0.84 5.08
CA SER A 560 -27.13 1.84 6.11
C SER A 560 -26.26 2.99 5.58
N THR A 561 -26.08 4.04 6.36
CA THR A 561 -25.23 5.17 5.94
C THR A 561 -23.78 4.73 5.69
N PRO A 562 -23.00 5.46 4.86
CA PRO A 562 -21.60 5.13 4.64
C PRO A 562 -20.76 5.07 5.92
N LEU A 563 -21.09 5.92 6.90
CA LEU A 563 -20.42 5.93 8.20
C LEU A 563 -20.69 4.65 8.99
N GLU A 564 -21.94 4.18 9.01
CA GLU A 564 -22.31 2.95 9.72
C GLU A 564 -21.69 1.72 9.04
N CYS A 565 -21.66 1.68 7.71
CA CYS A 565 -21.16 0.51 6.98
C CYS A 565 -19.63 0.40 6.97
N ALA A 566 -18.90 1.48 7.26
CA ALA A 566 -17.48 1.60 6.95
C ALA A 566 -16.59 0.50 7.52
N GLY A 567 -16.81 0.11 8.78
CA GLY A 567 -16.03 -0.96 9.43
C GLY A 567 -16.20 -2.35 8.78
N LEU A 568 -17.25 -2.54 7.98
CA LEU A 568 -17.54 -3.81 7.27
C LEU A 568 -17.21 -3.74 5.77
N PHE A 569 -16.63 -2.65 5.28
CA PHE A 569 -16.33 -2.47 3.85
C PHE A 569 -15.43 -3.57 3.27
N TYR A 570 -14.51 -4.14 4.06
CA TYR A 570 -13.64 -5.23 3.59
C TYR A 570 -14.43 -6.46 3.12
N ILE A 571 -15.63 -6.71 3.67
CA ILE A 571 -16.53 -7.80 3.21
C ILE A 571 -16.94 -7.56 1.76
N ARG A 572 -17.22 -6.31 1.39
CA ARG A 572 -17.64 -5.87 0.04
C ARG A 572 -16.48 -5.50 -0.89
N GLN A 573 -15.25 -5.45 -0.38
CA GLN A 573 -14.08 -5.11 -1.20
C GLN A 573 -13.86 -6.17 -2.27
N LEU A 574 -13.83 -5.76 -3.54
CA LEU A 574 -13.58 -6.65 -4.66
C LEU A 574 -12.11 -7.06 -4.73
N ARG A 575 -11.85 -8.27 -5.22
CA ARG A 575 -10.50 -8.85 -5.39
C ARG A 575 -10.18 -9.17 -6.85
N SER A 576 -10.91 -8.57 -7.79
CA SER A 576 -10.72 -8.86 -9.22
C SER A 576 -9.30 -8.48 -9.65
N ARG A 577 -8.74 -9.27 -10.56
CA ARG A 577 -7.38 -9.09 -11.05
C ARG A 577 -7.33 -8.34 -12.40
N LEU A 578 -8.46 -8.35 -13.12
CA LEU A 578 -8.60 -7.69 -14.42
C LEU A 578 -8.88 -6.20 -14.26
N TRP A 579 -7.99 -5.36 -14.76
CA TRP A 579 -8.08 -3.89 -14.69
C TRP A 579 -9.39 -3.32 -15.23
N ILE A 580 -9.91 -3.89 -16.33
CA ILE A 580 -11.20 -3.50 -16.91
C ILE A 580 -12.37 -3.74 -15.93
N VAL A 581 -12.34 -4.87 -15.22
CA VAL A 581 -13.38 -5.23 -14.24
C VAL A 581 -13.30 -4.32 -13.01
N ARG A 582 -12.08 -3.98 -12.57
CA ARG A 582 -11.84 -3.04 -11.47
C ARG A 582 -12.43 -1.66 -11.76
N LYS A 583 -12.21 -1.13 -12.96
CA LYS A 583 -12.73 0.18 -13.36
C LYS A 583 -14.25 0.22 -13.45
N ILE A 584 -14.87 -0.82 -13.99
CA ILE A 584 -16.33 -0.91 -14.16
C ILE A 584 -17.03 -1.09 -12.82
N ARG A 585 -16.52 -2.00 -11.97
CA ARG A 585 -17.20 -2.37 -10.72
C ARG A 585 -16.81 -1.47 -9.54
N GLY A 586 -15.71 -0.72 -9.65
CA GLY A 586 -15.12 0.01 -8.54
C GLY A 586 -14.52 -0.92 -7.48
N LEU A 587 -14.02 -0.33 -6.39
CA LEU A 587 -13.34 -1.06 -5.31
C LEU A 587 -14.31 -1.84 -4.41
N MET A 588 -15.54 -1.36 -4.28
CA MET A 588 -16.59 -1.95 -3.45
C MET A 588 -17.71 -2.48 -4.33
N GLY A 589 -18.18 -3.70 -4.06
CA GLY A 589 -19.27 -4.30 -4.82
C GLY A 589 -19.78 -5.59 -4.19
N TRP A 590 -20.63 -6.32 -4.93
CA TRP A 590 -21.12 -7.62 -4.48
C TRP A 590 -20.01 -8.67 -4.45
N THR A 591 -19.85 -9.37 -3.33
CA THR A 591 -18.85 -10.43 -3.13
C THR A 591 -19.50 -11.76 -2.76
N THR A 592 -18.81 -12.87 -3.05
CA THR A 592 -19.24 -14.20 -2.61
C THR A 592 -19.38 -14.27 -1.08
N THR A 593 -18.46 -13.65 -0.35
CA THR A 593 -18.49 -13.54 1.12
C THR A 593 -19.78 -12.89 1.62
N GLN A 594 -20.17 -11.77 1.00
CA GLN A 594 -21.43 -11.10 1.32
C GLN A 594 -22.62 -12.02 1.03
N GLY A 595 -22.61 -12.73 -0.09
CA GLY A 595 -23.63 -13.72 -0.45
C GLY A 595 -23.75 -14.86 0.58
N GLU A 596 -22.63 -15.40 1.04
CA GLU A 596 -22.59 -16.48 2.04
C GLU A 596 -23.12 -16.01 3.41
N ILE A 597 -22.75 -14.81 3.85
CA ILE A 597 -23.27 -14.21 5.08
C ILE A 597 -24.77 -13.97 4.96
N ASN A 598 -25.25 -13.43 3.83
CA ASN A 598 -26.68 -13.25 3.57
C ASN A 598 -27.42 -14.60 3.62
N ALA A 599 -26.87 -15.65 3.03
CA ALA A 599 -27.47 -16.99 3.05
C ALA A 599 -27.48 -17.63 4.45
N LEU A 600 -26.50 -17.31 5.31
CA LEU A 600 -26.51 -17.71 6.72
C LEU A 600 -27.63 -16.99 7.49
N ILE A 601 -27.75 -15.68 7.30
CA ILE A 601 -28.79 -14.85 7.92
C ILE A 601 -30.18 -15.31 7.48
N ASP A 602 -30.39 -15.52 6.18
CA ASP A 602 -31.69 -15.88 5.63
C ASP A 602 -32.16 -17.25 6.14
N ARG A 603 -31.26 -18.24 6.23
CA ARG A 603 -31.58 -19.54 6.83
C ARG A 603 -32.00 -19.44 8.30
N GLU A 604 -31.33 -18.62 9.09
CA GLU A 604 -31.68 -18.44 10.49
C GLU A 604 -32.96 -17.59 10.66
N HIS A 605 -33.22 -16.64 9.76
CA HIS A 605 -34.51 -15.93 9.71
C HIS A 605 -35.68 -16.85 9.39
N GLU A 606 -35.55 -17.76 8.43
CA GLU A 606 -36.58 -18.77 8.14
C GLU A 606 -36.86 -19.65 9.35
N ARG A 607 -35.82 -20.06 10.10
CA ARG A 607 -35.98 -20.81 11.36
C ARG A 607 -36.76 -20.03 12.43
N LEU A 608 -36.56 -18.71 12.49
CA LEU A 608 -37.21 -17.82 13.45
C LEU A 608 -38.64 -17.44 13.05
N LYS A 609 -39.12 -17.81 11.85
CA LYS A 609 -40.52 -17.64 11.50
C LYS A 609 -41.38 -18.58 12.35
N PRO A 610 -42.49 -18.10 12.92
CA PRO A 610 -43.42 -18.99 13.60
C PRO A 610 -43.97 -20.01 12.60
N GLU A 611 -44.08 -21.29 13.01
CA GLU A 611 -44.88 -22.25 12.25
C GLU A 611 -46.31 -21.71 12.17
N ILE A 612 -46.74 -21.31 10.98
CA ILE A 612 -48.15 -21.06 10.73
C ILE A 612 -48.82 -22.43 10.79
N ARG A 613 -49.33 -22.83 11.96
CA ARG A 613 -50.39 -23.84 12.01
C ARG A 613 -51.62 -23.19 11.41
N GLU A 614 -51.87 -23.49 10.14
CA GLU A 614 -53.12 -23.16 9.48
C GLU A 614 -54.27 -23.90 10.20
N TYR A 615 -54.85 -23.24 11.20
CA TYR A 615 -56.14 -23.62 11.75
C TYR A 615 -57.25 -22.79 11.09
N PHE A 616 -57.46 -22.95 9.78
CA PHE A 616 -58.72 -22.54 9.16
C PHE A 616 -59.06 -23.46 7.99
N SER A 617 -59.76 -24.55 8.32
CA SER A 617 -60.73 -25.18 7.41
C SER A 617 -62.10 -24.55 7.66
N PHE A 618 -62.96 -24.59 6.63
CA PHE A 618 -64.35 -24.10 6.54
C PHE A 618 -64.52 -22.64 6.09
N PHE A 619 -64.53 -22.40 4.78
CA PHE A 619 -65.78 -22.29 4.00
C PHE A 619 -65.52 -22.53 2.50
N THR A 620 -66.25 -23.53 2.01
CA THR A 620 -66.72 -23.87 0.65
C THR A 620 -66.27 -23.07 -0.59
N GLN A 621 -65.87 -23.87 -1.58
CA GLN A 621 -65.89 -23.65 -3.04
C GLN A 621 -66.90 -22.61 -3.56
N THR A 622 -66.40 -21.70 -4.40
CA THR A 622 -67.08 -21.28 -5.63
C THR A 622 -66.05 -20.84 -6.67
N GLN A 623 -66.20 -21.37 -7.90
CA GLN A 623 -65.37 -21.10 -9.08
C GLN A 623 -65.72 -19.76 -9.76
N LEU A 624 -64.76 -19.33 -10.62
CA LEU A 624 -64.81 -18.41 -11.78
C LEU A 624 -64.48 -16.92 -11.52
N PRO A 625 -63.98 -16.17 -12.53
CA PRO A 625 -62.96 -16.53 -13.53
C PRO A 625 -61.86 -15.44 -13.73
N LEU A 626 -60.85 -15.81 -14.52
CA LEU A 626 -59.81 -14.99 -15.14
C LEU A 626 -60.22 -13.54 -15.49
N LEU A 627 -59.42 -12.58 -15.01
CA LEU A 627 -59.28 -11.27 -15.64
C LEU A 627 -57.80 -10.96 -15.85
N GLN A 628 -57.48 -10.80 -17.13
CA GLN A 628 -56.19 -10.35 -17.66
C GLN A 628 -55.87 -8.94 -17.13
N GLY A 629 -54.63 -8.74 -16.70
CA GLY A 629 -54.05 -7.44 -16.39
C GLY A 629 -52.60 -7.42 -16.84
N GLU A 630 -52.39 -6.86 -18.03
CA GLU A 630 -51.08 -6.60 -18.63
C GLU A 630 -50.22 -5.71 -17.72
N PHE A 631 -49.04 -6.17 -17.34
CA PHE A 631 -47.93 -5.29 -16.98
C PHE A 631 -46.68 -5.75 -17.73
N THR A 632 -46.42 -5.06 -18.84
CA THR A 632 -45.20 -5.15 -19.64
C THR A 632 -44.01 -4.64 -18.82
N HIS A 633 -43.11 -5.54 -18.41
CA HIS A 633 -41.73 -5.20 -18.07
C HIS A 633 -40.83 -5.50 -19.26
N SER A 634 -40.31 -4.45 -19.88
CA SER A 634 -39.32 -4.47 -20.94
C SER A 634 -38.00 -5.03 -20.42
N ILE A 635 -37.78 -6.34 -20.62
CA ILE A 635 -36.49 -6.99 -20.41
C ILE A 635 -35.68 -6.85 -21.70
N LEU A 636 -34.61 -6.05 -21.66
CA LEU A 636 -33.54 -6.13 -22.65
C LEU A 636 -32.77 -7.44 -22.40
N HIS A 637 -33.03 -8.40 -23.29
CA HIS A 637 -32.25 -9.63 -23.46
C HIS A 637 -30.76 -9.30 -23.67
N ILE A 638 -29.90 -9.78 -22.78
CA ILE A 638 -28.47 -9.98 -23.06
C ILE A 638 -28.23 -11.51 -23.10
N PRO A 639 -27.60 -12.08 -24.14
CA PRO A 639 -27.53 -13.54 -24.32
C PRO A 639 -26.68 -14.23 -23.24
N GLN A 640 -27.18 -15.38 -22.78
CA GLN A 640 -26.47 -16.33 -21.93
C GLN A 640 -25.35 -17.03 -22.73
N SER A 641 -24.19 -16.39 -22.83
CA SER A 641 -22.94 -17.08 -23.17
C SER A 641 -21.76 -16.21 -22.72
N PHE A 642 -21.38 -16.30 -21.44
CA PHE A 642 -20.05 -16.05 -20.90
C PHE A 642 -20.12 -16.24 -19.39
N ARG A 643 -20.31 -17.49 -18.95
CA ARG A 643 -19.92 -17.88 -17.59
C ARG A 643 -18.41 -18.05 -17.60
N ILE A 644 -17.69 -17.00 -17.21
CA ILE A 644 -16.30 -17.14 -16.77
C ILE A 644 -16.35 -17.22 -15.26
N SER A 645 -15.96 -18.38 -14.73
CA SER A 645 -15.62 -18.56 -13.32
C SER A 645 -14.45 -17.63 -12.98
N VAL A 646 -14.67 -16.66 -12.09
CA VAL A 646 -13.63 -15.78 -11.50
C VAL A 646 -13.81 -15.73 -9.99
#